data_AF-A0A951G908-F1
#
_entry.id   AF-A0A951G908-F1
#
_cell.length_a   1.000
_cell.length_b   1.000
_cell.length_c   1.000
_cell.angle_alpha   90.00
_cell.angle_beta   90.00
_cell.angle_gamma   90.00
#
_symmetry.space_group_name_H-M   'P 1'
#
loop_
_entity.id
_entity.type
_entity.pdbx_description
1 polymer ?
#
loop_
_entity_poly.entity_id
_entity_poly.type
_entity_poly.pdbx_seq_one_letter_code
_entity_poly.pdbx_strand_id
1 'polypeptide(L)'
;MFGLATVIALASTGANARFIAGGSRSPLTNPAAIQKLATKAYIWGLAPEFIYRFLKYNTLVTAPLNNLGGGGAAAAWNNNATNAGNASVLYLNALIDLSGQRGRGGSKELVLTVPPSKTDYYVVNLLDDFINTVGGIGTRTTLSTRAQTYLIVGPTSQYAHKRIVRIRGFTYRVIPYDTNFGWILIRIRADTLVPASDPASAASILKNVVERFAMSTLAQFEARGHRPKYFKPGQYTPTPKQIKRAAKWHSSPTNAVAFFKQMGESLRLNPLPTVTTGLNGILLSTLPSWISPQPNAIRRYRNPSFPQQQSLALFRPLGLTANGFRIPSNWGPKQINALQAGYVAGQTKINGLLTSSGVSAATNFWNYLNHDVGSYPNTLLGYQYRALIVIAGGSANLALDAVYPQLNSLDGTSATALDGNNTYKLTFTPPVTNPATLPVVGALPPTVNDSQGNPKGFWSIHAYALDSTQSSAPFITQASVLNTAYSSANLPVTAVDPSTDTITVEPSTWGPLVASSPILFGSTAATYGLTPGVPYYVATAPTAQTDPTTKATTYSFKISTEWLQQLSAANVPIQGTNGHPGSVAHLMNPGGPVNLQWGPIQPVSQLGSQQLTSGKLVKNADGSVTIWIAPTLPAGAPATNWLPTPSSAYYATLYPGVKVPTQIRLTIRIYYPAPGSDTQASILPPPNASTLPPPIPTIDATYVFPALQKVG
;
A
#
# COMPACT_ATOMS: atom_id res chain seq x y z
N MET A 1 -6.54 16.93 4.06
CA MET A 1 -6.67 18.32 3.56
C MET A 1 -7.85 18.34 2.61
N PHE A 2 -8.85 19.14 2.98
CA PHE A 2 -10.25 19.10 2.56
C PHE A 2 -10.54 19.64 1.15
N GLY A 3 -11.72 19.28 0.64
CA GLY A 3 -12.64 20.27 0.10
C GLY A 3 -12.87 20.26 -1.42
N LEU A 4 -14.07 19.82 -1.81
CA LEU A 4 -14.70 20.08 -3.10
C LEU A 4 -14.54 21.55 -3.54
N ALA A 5 -14.24 21.76 -4.82
CA ALA A 5 -14.54 23.00 -5.50
C ALA A 5 -15.41 22.69 -6.73
N THR A 6 -16.64 23.20 -6.69
CA THR A 6 -17.62 23.25 -7.77
C THR A 6 -16.98 23.84 -9.04
N VAL A 7 -17.14 23.16 -10.17
CA VAL A 7 -16.66 23.61 -11.48
C VAL A 7 -17.62 24.67 -12.01
N ILE A 8 -17.21 25.94 -11.99
CA ILE A 8 -17.82 26.97 -12.84
C ILE A 8 -17.15 26.87 -14.22
N ALA A 9 -17.94 26.55 -15.23
CA ALA A 9 -17.53 26.60 -16.62
C ALA A 9 -17.35 28.07 -17.06
N LEU A 10 -16.10 28.51 -17.17
CA LEU A 10 -15.76 29.72 -17.91
C LEU A 10 -15.25 29.29 -19.29
N ALA A 11 -16.10 29.52 -20.29
CA ALA A 11 -15.69 29.49 -21.69
C ALA A 11 -14.74 30.68 -21.93
N SER A 12 -13.47 30.40 -22.23
CA SER A 12 -12.57 31.39 -22.81
C SER A 12 -12.35 31.07 -24.29
N THR A 13 -12.84 31.97 -25.13
CA THR A 13 -12.67 32.03 -26.57
C THR A 13 -11.23 32.38 -26.97
N GLY A 14 -10.79 31.85 -28.12
CA GLY A 14 -9.93 32.59 -29.06
C GLY A 14 -8.40 32.60 -28.87
N ALA A 15 -7.73 31.80 -29.70
CA ALA A 15 -6.49 32.09 -30.46
C ALA A 15 -5.15 32.36 -29.74
N ASN A 16 -4.21 31.40 -29.87
CA ASN A 16 -3.15 31.48 -30.89
C ASN A 16 -2.33 30.18 -30.90
N ALA A 17 -2.49 29.41 -31.98
CA ALA A 17 -1.77 28.17 -32.22
C ALA A 17 -0.29 28.46 -32.53
N ARG A 18 0.59 28.26 -31.54
CA ARG A 18 2.01 28.06 -31.82
C ARG A 18 2.17 26.68 -32.49
N PHE A 19 2.53 26.68 -33.77
CA PHE A 19 2.94 25.48 -34.51
C PHE A 19 4.13 24.83 -33.79
N ILE A 20 3.86 23.75 -33.06
CA ILE A 20 4.90 22.85 -32.54
C ILE A 20 5.35 22.01 -33.74
N ALA A 21 6.64 22.08 -34.08
CA ALA A 21 7.23 21.31 -35.18
C ALA A 21 6.80 19.82 -35.08
N GLY A 22 6.07 19.36 -36.11
CA GLY A 22 5.55 17.99 -36.18
C GLY A 22 6.66 16.95 -36.12
N GLY A 23 6.34 15.75 -35.64
CA GLY A 23 7.22 14.60 -35.73
C GLY A 23 7.43 14.16 -37.18
N SER A 24 8.34 13.22 -37.41
CA SER A 24 8.57 12.65 -38.74
C SER A 24 7.27 12.14 -39.36
N ARG A 25 7.16 12.21 -40.70
CA ARG A 25 6.02 11.61 -41.42
C ARG A 25 5.89 10.12 -41.05
N SER A 26 4.66 9.70 -40.76
CA SER A 26 4.36 8.31 -40.42
C SER A 26 3.70 7.57 -41.60
N PRO A 27 4.10 6.33 -41.88
CA PRO A 27 3.39 5.47 -42.84
C PRO A 27 2.03 5.00 -42.30
N LEU A 28 1.78 5.13 -41.00
CA LEU A 28 0.55 4.70 -40.36
C LEU A 28 -0.49 5.82 -40.39
N THR A 29 -1.34 5.84 -41.42
CA THR A 29 -2.39 6.85 -41.59
C THR A 29 -3.82 6.30 -41.47
N ASN A 30 -3.99 4.99 -41.57
CA ASN A 30 -5.29 4.31 -41.44
C ASN A 30 -5.79 4.37 -39.97
N PRO A 31 -6.95 4.98 -39.67
CA PRO A 31 -7.51 5.07 -38.32
C PRO A 31 -7.62 3.75 -37.56
N ALA A 32 -8.09 2.67 -38.19
CA ALA A 32 -8.24 1.37 -37.51
C ALA A 32 -6.89 0.79 -37.07
N ALA A 33 -5.86 0.95 -37.91
CA ALA A 33 -4.51 0.50 -37.61
C ALA A 33 -3.86 1.35 -36.50
N ILE A 34 -4.12 2.66 -36.49
CA ILE A 34 -3.70 3.57 -35.41
C ILE A 34 -4.33 3.15 -34.08
N GLN A 35 -5.65 2.95 -34.05
CA GLN A 35 -6.36 2.53 -32.84
C GLN A 35 -5.76 1.24 -32.28
N LYS A 36 -5.59 0.21 -33.12
CA LYS A 36 -5.03 -1.10 -32.71
C LYS A 36 -3.61 -0.97 -32.15
N LEU A 37 -2.75 -0.16 -32.77
CA LEU A 37 -1.37 0.02 -32.31
C LEU A 37 -1.32 0.88 -31.04
N ALA A 38 -2.16 1.90 -30.93
CA ALA A 38 -2.28 2.75 -29.74
C ALA A 38 -2.78 1.97 -28.52
N THR A 39 -3.70 1.01 -28.69
CA THR A 39 -4.11 0.07 -27.63
C THR A 39 -2.92 -0.72 -27.10
N LYS A 40 -2.07 -1.26 -27.99
CA LYS A 40 -0.85 -1.98 -27.59
C LYS A 40 0.16 -1.07 -26.89
N ALA A 41 0.33 0.16 -27.40
CA ALA A 41 1.24 1.14 -26.84
C ALA A 41 0.81 1.60 -25.44
N TYR A 42 -0.50 1.79 -25.21
CA TYR A 42 -1.05 2.06 -23.89
C TYR A 42 -0.69 0.97 -22.89
N ILE A 43 -0.98 -0.30 -23.22
CA ILE A 43 -0.72 -1.44 -22.34
C ILE A 43 0.77 -1.57 -22.00
N TRP A 44 1.65 -1.43 -23.00
CA TRP A 44 3.09 -1.50 -22.81
C TRP A 44 3.63 -0.34 -21.97
N GLY A 45 3.19 0.89 -22.25
CA GLY A 45 3.78 2.10 -21.67
C GLY A 45 3.06 2.66 -20.43
N LEU A 46 2.02 1.99 -19.91
CA LEU A 46 1.31 2.46 -18.71
C LEU A 46 2.22 2.52 -17.49
N ALA A 47 3.11 1.54 -17.29
CA ALA A 47 4.05 1.53 -16.17
C ALA A 47 5.06 2.70 -16.19
N PRO A 48 5.81 2.94 -17.28
CA PRO A 48 6.72 4.10 -17.34
C PRO A 48 6.00 5.45 -17.33
N GLU A 49 4.79 5.55 -17.88
CA GLU A 49 3.97 6.77 -17.67
C GLU A 49 3.63 6.95 -16.19
N PHE A 50 3.19 5.88 -15.52
CA PHE A 50 2.83 5.92 -14.11
C PHE A 50 4.00 6.34 -13.24
N ILE A 51 5.20 5.75 -13.38
CA ILE A 51 6.36 6.13 -12.57
C ILE A 51 6.74 7.59 -12.81
N TYR A 52 6.77 8.05 -14.07
CA TYR A 52 7.03 9.45 -14.39
C TYR A 52 6.04 10.40 -13.69
N ARG A 53 4.75 10.13 -13.84
CA ARG A 53 3.68 10.95 -13.26
C ARG A 53 3.70 10.89 -11.72
N PHE A 54 3.85 9.71 -11.16
CA PHE A 54 3.88 9.47 -9.72
C PHE A 54 5.11 10.12 -9.07
N LEU A 55 6.25 10.15 -9.76
CA LEU A 55 7.43 10.93 -9.39
C LEU A 55 7.11 12.42 -9.37
N LYS A 56 6.48 12.99 -10.40
CA LYS A 56 6.09 14.41 -10.40
C LYS A 56 5.09 14.76 -9.29
N TYR A 57 4.21 13.84 -8.93
CA TYR A 57 3.25 14.01 -7.84
C TYR A 57 3.94 13.95 -6.47
N ASN A 58 4.57 12.82 -6.13
CA ASN A 58 5.12 12.57 -4.78
C ASN A 58 6.25 13.53 -4.42
N THR A 59 7.02 14.00 -5.40
CA THR A 59 8.10 14.95 -5.13
C THR A 59 7.61 16.31 -4.66
N LEU A 60 6.31 16.59 -4.86
CA LEU A 60 5.64 17.79 -4.37
C LEU A 60 4.91 17.55 -3.05
N VAL A 61 4.31 16.38 -2.84
CA VAL A 61 3.40 16.15 -1.69
C VAL A 61 3.89 15.18 -0.62
N THR A 62 4.90 14.36 -0.93
CA THR A 62 5.35 13.27 -0.04
C THR A 62 6.75 13.54 0.51
N ALA A 63 7.74 13.73 -0.37
CA ALA A 63 9.12 14.08 -0.02
C ALA A 63 9.89 14.52 -1.27
N PRO A 64 10.95 15.34 -1.17
CA PRO A 64 11.78 15.68 -2.31
C PRO A 64 12.37 14.45 -3.01
N LEU A 65 12.74 14.58 -4.29
CA LEU A 65 13.47 13.52 -5.02
C LEU A 65 14.64 12.99 -4.20
N ASN A 66 14.89 11.68 -4.31
CA ASN A 66 16.03 11.03 -3.65
C ASN A 66 16.04 11.16 -2.11
N ASN A 67 14.87 11.38 -1.49
CA ASN A 67 14.69 11.38 -0.04
C ASN A 67 13.58 10.40 0.38
N LEU A 68 13.71 9.84 1.58
CA LEU A 68 12.65 9.05 2.20
C LEU A 68 11.53 10.00 2.66
N GLY A 69 10.30 9.63 2.36
CA GLY A 69 9.06 10.17 2.89
C GLY A 69 8.23 9.08 3.54
N GLY A 70 7.26 9.47 4.36
CA GLY A 70 6.41 8.54 5.09
C GLY A 70 5.85 9.16 6.36
N GLY A 71 4.71 8.64 6.80
CA GLY A 71 4.11 8.96 8.08
C GLY A 71 4.57 8.00 9.17
N GLY A 72 4.16 8.27 10.41
CA GLY A 72 4.41 7.40 11.56
C GLY A 72 3.24 6.51 11.96
N ALA A 73 2.16 6.49 11.20
CA ALA A 73 0.93 5.76 11.53
C ALA A 73 0.62 4.68 10.49
N ALA A 74 0.09 3.55 10.96
CA ALA A 74 -0.51 2.55 10.09
C ALA A 74 -1.80 3.09 9.48
N ALA A 75 -2.28 2.48 8.40
CA ALA A 75 -3.53 2.91 7.79
C ALA A 75 -4.70 2.71 8.77
N ALA A 76 -5.55 3.73 8.87
CA ALA A 76 -6.76 3.71 9.68
C ALA A 76 -7.87 4.47 8.97
N TRP A 77 -9.12 4.26 9.38
CA TRP A 77 -10.30 4.90 8.78
C TRP A 77 -10.25 6.44 8.82
N ASN A 78 -9.56 7.02 9.82
CA ASN A 78 -9.48 8.48 10.03
C ASN A 78 -8.17 9.13 9.54
N ASN A 79 -7.35 8.42 8.77
CA ASN A 79 -6.11 8.98 8.22
C ASN A 79 -5.98 8.79 6.71
N ASN A 80 -5.17 9.65 6.10
CA ASN A 80 -4.90 9.57 4.66
C ASN A 80 -3.92 8.41 4.42
N ALA A 81 -4.44 7.23 4.09
CA ALA A 81 -3.62 6.11 3.64
C ALA A 81 -3.66 5.97 2.11
N THR A 82 -2.72 5.19 1.58
CA THR A 82 -2.70 4.80 0.17
C THR A 82 -3.86 3.85 -0.15
N ASN A 83 -4.13 3.66 -1.45
CA ASN A 83 -5.11 2.70 -1.96
C ASN A 83 -5.05 1.35 -1.24
N ALA A 84 -6.20 0.83 -0.80
CA ALA A 84 -6.31 -0.36 0.05
C ALA A 84 -5.31 -0.28 1.23
N GLY A 85 -5.56 0.65 2.15
CA GLY A 85 -4.69 0.89 3.31
C GLY A 85 -4.38 -0.40 4.08
N ASN A 86 -3.16 -0.56 4.59
CA ASN A 86 -2.77 -1.73 5.38
C ASN A 86 -2.55 -1.33 6.84
N ALA A 87 -3.35 -1.90 7.75
CA ALA A 87 -3.29 -1.62 9.18
C ALA A 87 -2.19 -2.42 9.90
N SER A 88 -1.55 -3.38 9.22
CA SER A 88 -0.50 -4.24 9.81
C SER A 88 0.93 -3.79 9.49
N VAL A 89 1.11 -2.69 8.74
CA VAL A 89 2.44 -2.17 8.38
C VAL A 89 2.51 -0.65 8.41
N LEU A 90 3.71 -0.14 8.70
CA LEU A 90 4.12 1.24 8.40
C LEU A 90 4.78 1.31 7.03
N TYR A 91 4.59 2.43 6.34
CA TYR A 91 5.13 2.67 5.00
C TYR A 91 6.19 3.76 4.99
N LEU A 92 7.32 3.49 4.33
CA LEU A 92 8.21 4.52 3.81
C LEU A 92 8.25 4.47 2.29
N ASN A 93 8.48 5.62 1.67
CA ASN A 93 8.45 5.80 0.23
C ASN A 93 9.62 6.69 -0.21
N ALA A 94 10.25 6.39 -1.34
CA ALA A 94 11.10 7.33 -2.05
C ALA A 94 10.97 7.19 -3.57
N LEU A 95 10.78 8.32 -4.24
CA LEU A 95 10.89 8.42 -5.70
C LEU A 95 12.32 8.87 -6.03
N ILE A 96 13.00 8.11 -6.88
CA ILE A 96 14.43 8.31 -7.15
C ILE A 96 14.68 8.69 -8.61
N ASP A 97 15.67 9.57 -8.82
CA ASP A 97 16.24 9.92 -10.12
C ASP A 97 17.77 9.71 -10.06
N LEU A 98 18.20 8.65 -10.73
CA LEU A 98 19.58 8.16 -10.84
C LEU A 98 20.29 8.60 -12.14
N SER A 99 19.75 9.58 -12.86
CA SER A 99 20.32 10.09 -14.13
C SER A 99 21.58 10.94 -13.97
N GLY A 100 21.87 11.42 -12.77
CA GLY A 100 22.92 12.42 -12.52
C GLY A 100 22.59 13.85 -12.94
N GLN A 101 21.39 14.12 -13.44
CA GLN A 101 20.99 15.46 -13.87
C GLN A 101 20.68 16.36 -12.66
N ARG A 102 21.71 17.01 -12.13
CA ARG A 102 21.62 17.87 -10.93
C ARG A 102 20.58 19.00 -11.06
N GLY A 103 20.41 19.57 -12.25
CA GLY A 103 19.47 20.68 -12.51
C GLY A 103 18.00 20.35 -12.23
N ARG A 104 17.66 19.07 -12.06
CA ARG A 104 16.32 18.61 -11.66
C ARG A 104 16.31 17.76 -10.39
N GLY A 105 17.42 17.73 -9.63
CA GLY A 105 17.55 16.97 -8.40
C GLY A 105 18.03 15.52 -8.54
N GLY A 106 18.48 15.11 -9.73
CA GLY A 106 19.02 13.76 -9.97
C GLY A 106 20.41 13.55 -9.38
N SER A 107 20.70 12.31 -8.95
CA SER A 107 22.03 11.82 -8.55
C SER A 107 22.43 10.66 -9.45
N LYS A 108 23.69 10.20 -9.47
CA LYS A 108 24.03 8.90 -10.06
C LYS A 108 24.11 7.79 -9.00
N GLU A 109 24.40 8.20 -7.77
CA GLU A 109 24.57 7.31 -6.62
C GLU A 109 23.79 7.83 -5.41
N LEU A 110 23.02 6.94 -4.80
CA LEU A 110 22.36 7.14 -3.51
C LEU A 110 22.88 6.09 -2.53
N VAL A 111 22.93 6.45 -1.25
CA VAL A 111 23.25 5.55 -0.15
C VAL A 111 21.99 5.34 0.66
N LEU A 112 21.57 4.08 0.78
CA LEU A 112 20.47 3.64 1.63
C LEU A 112 21.04 2.85 2.81
N THR A 113 20.80 3.34 4.03
CA THR A 113 21.06 2.59 5.26
C THR A 113 19.73 2.04 5.78
N VAL A 114 19.73 0.75 6.11
CA VAL A 114 18.57 0.03 6.67
C VAL A 114 18.88 -0.46 8.08
N PRO A 115 17.89 -0.58 8.98
CA PRO A 115 18.08 -1.17 10.31
C PRO A 115 18.45 -2.66 10.24
N PRO A 116 18.76 -3.30 11.38
CA PRO A 116 18.79 -4.76 11.48
C PRO A 116 17.49 -5.39 10.99
N SER A 117 17.57 -6.51 10.26
CA SER A 117 16.44 -7.20 9.62
C SER A 117 16.11 -8.57 10.22
N LYS A 118 16.85 -9.01 11.25
CA LYS A 118 16.69 -10.35 11.84
C LYS A 118 15.44 -10.47 12.71
N THR A 119 15.00 -9.40 13.36
CA THR A 119 13.94 -9.44 14.38
C THR A 119 12.63 -8.86 13.86
N ASP A 120 12.66 -7.62 13.36
CA ASP A 120 11.47 -6.96 12.84
C ASP A 120 11.30 -7.23 11.36
N TYR A 121 10.11 -7.72 10.98
CA TYR A 121 9.82 -7.93 9.58
C TYR A 121 9.77 -6.59 8.84
N TYR A 122 10.59 -6.46 7.81
CA TYR A 122 10.37 -5.46 6.78
C TYR A 122 10.85 -5.95 5.42
N VAL A 123 10.31 -5.31 4.39
CA VAL A 123 10.79 -5.42 3.01
C VAL A 123 10.94 -4.03 2.40
N VAL A 124 12.13 -3.78 1.87
CA VAL A 124 12.44 -2.66 0.98
C VAL A 124 12.29 -3.19 -0.44
N ASN A 125 11.23 -2.80 -1.12
CA ASN A 125 10.98 -3.16 -2.51
C ASN A 125 11.54 -2.08 -3.42
N LEU A 126 12.54 -2.44 -4.24
CA LEU A 126 13.21 -1.55 -5.18
C LEU A 126 12.66 -1.79 -6.58
N LEU A 127 12.03 -0.78 -7.17
CA LEU A 127 11.25 -0.87 -8.42
C LEU A 127 11.83 0.06 -9.50
N ASP A 128 12.01 -0.45 -10.72
CA ASP A 128 12.41 0.36 -11.89
C ASP A 128 11.25 1.18 -12.49
N ASP A 129 11.53 1.94 -13.57
CA ASP A 129 10.53 2.73 -14.30
C ASP A 129 9.37 1.90 -14.89
N PHE A 130 9.54 0.58 -15.03
CA PHE A 130 8.52 -0.35 -15.50
C PHE A 130 7.86 -1.14 -14.37
N ILE A 131 7.99 -0.66 -13.13
CA ILE A 131 7.50 -1.29 -11.89
C ILE A 131 7.98 -2.72 -11.66
N ASN A 132 9.08 -3.14 -12.29
CA ASN A 132 9.70 -4.42 -11.99
C ASN A 132 10.57 -4.29 -10.74
N THR A 133 10.58 -5.34 -9.93
CA THR A 133 11.46 -5.41 -8.76
C THR A 133 12.89 -5.73 -9.20
N VAL A 134 13.79 -4.74 -9.05
CA VAL A 134 15.23 -4.91 -9.32
C VAL A 134 15.95 -5.57 -8.14
N GLY A 135 15.41 -5.41 -6.93
CA GLY A 135 16.01 -5.96 -5.73
C GLY A 135 15.08 -5.86 -4.53
N GLY A 136 15.48 -6.56 -3.47
CA GLY A 136 14.78 -6.59 -2.19
C GLY A 136 15.76 -6.60 -1.05
N ILE A 137 15.55 -5.74 -0.05
CA ILE A 137 16.32 -5.73 1.21
C ILE A 137 15.35 -6.00 2.35
N GLY A 138 15.74 -6.79 3.35
CA GLY A 138 14.92 -7.10 4.51
C GLY A 138 15.02 -8.56 4.95
N THR A 139 14.00 -8.96 5.70
CA THR A 139 13.96 -10.22 6.47
C THR A 139 14.07 -11.47 5.60
N ARG A 140 13.62 -11.41 4.33
CA ARG A 140 13.77 -12.54 3.41
C ARG A 140 15.15 -12.64 2.77
N THR A 141 15.73 -11.53 2.33
CA THR A 141 16.87 -11.54 1.39
C THR A 141 18.22 -11.23 2.04
N THR A 142 18.21 -10.49 3.13
CA THR A 142 19.42 -9.82 3.68
C THR A 142 19.35 -9.76 5.21
N LEU A 143 19.11 -10.91 5.83
CA LEU A 143 19.09 -11.06 7.29
C LEU A 143 20.38 -10.53 7.92
N SER A 144 20.22 -9.64 8.91
CA SER A 144 21.33 -9.07 9.66
C SER A 144 20.91 -8.62 11.05
N THR A 145 21.81 -8.78 12.02
CA THR A 145 21.70 -8.22 13.38
C THR A 145 22.23 -6.80 13.48
N ARG A 146 22.81 -6.26 12.41
CA ARG A 146 23.38 -4.91 12.36
C ARG A 146 22.77 -4.13 11.19
N ALA A 147 22.71 -2.81 11.34
CA ALA A 147 22.36 -1.95 10.23
C ALA A 147 23.26 -2.22 9.01
N GLN A 148 22.67 -2.21 7.82
CA GLN A 148 23.38 -2.43 6.56
C GLN A 148 23.32 -1.19 5.69
N THR A 149 24.35 -0.98 4.87
CA THR A 149 24.43 0.15 3.94
C THR A 149 24.59 -0.34 2.50
N TYR A 150 23.76 0.20 1.62
CA TYR A 150 23.70 -0.13 0.20
C TYR A 150 23.94 1.12 -0.64
N LEU A 151 24.72 0.97 -1.71
CA LEU A 151 24.91 1.97 -2.74
C LEU A 151 23.97 1.65 -3.90
N ILE A 152 22.94 2.47 -4.06
CA ILE A 152 21.98 2.40 -5.15
C ILE A 152 22.53 3.24 -6.31
N VAL A 153 22.66 2.65 -7.49
CA VAL A 153 23.37 3.28 -8.61
C VAL A 153 22.56 3.23 -9.89
N GLY A 154 22.58 4.34 -10.64
CA GLY A 154 21.95 4.41 -11.95
C GLY A 154 22.75 3.73 -13.06
N PRO A 155 22.14 3.52 -14.24
CA PRO A 155 22.77 2.87 -15.39
C PRO A 155 24.10 3.49 -15.85
N THR A 156 24.30 4.80 -15.61
CA THR A 156 25.50 5.55 -16.04
C THR A 156 26.51 5.81 -14.91
N SER A 157 26.29 5.22 -13.73
CA SER A 157 27.27 5.25 -12.65
C SER A 157 28.47 4.36 -12.99
N GLN A 158 29.67 4.79 -12.59
CA GLN A 158 30.89 3.99 -12.71
C GLN A 158 30.84 2.67 -11.91
N TYR A 159 29.89 2.56 -10.97
CA TYR A 159 29.71 1.37 -10.13
C TYR A 159 28.57 0.45 -10.62
N ALA A 160 27.92 0.75 -11.75
CA ALA A 160 26.75 0.00 -12.24
C ALA A 160 27.02 -1.50 -12.49
N HIS A 161 28.27 -1.87 -12.79
CA HIS A 161 28.70 -3.26 -13.02
C HIS A 161 29.28 -3.94 -11.77
N LYS A 162 29.18 -3.30 -10.60
CA LYS A 162 29.78 -3.79 -9.36
C LYS A 162 28.70 -4.42 -8.48
N ARG A 163 29.12 -5.39 -7.67
CA ARG A 163 28.30 -6.02 -6.63
C ARG A 163 28.68 -5.52 -5.24
N ILE A 164 29.97 -5.26 -5.04
CA ILE A 164 30.55 -4.66 -3.85
C ILE A 164 31.60 -3.64 -4.32
N VAL A 165 31.69 -2.49 -3.66
CA VAL A 165 32.74 -1.49 -3.90
C VAL A 165 33.30 -0.98 -2.59
N ARG A 166 34.58 -0.59 -2.59
CA ARG A 166 35.21 0.11 -1.47
C ARG A 166 35.51 1.54 -1.91
N ILE A 167 34.93 2.52 -1.22
CA ILE A 167 35.12 3.95 -1.51
C ILE A 167 35.63 4.58 -0.22
N ARG A 168 36.83 5.18 -0.26
CA ARG A 168 37.48 5.83 0.89
C ARG A 168 37.45 4.98 2.18
N GLY A 169 37.73 3.69 2.05
CA GLY A 169 37.78 2.76 3.18
C GLY A 169 36.43 2.16 3.60
N PHE A 170 35.31 2.64 3.08
CA PHE A 170 33.98 2.11 3.38
C PHE A 170 33.52 1.12 2.31
N THR A 171 33.02 -0.04 2.73
CA THR A 171 32.53 -1.10 1.84
C THR A 171 31.02 -0.96 1.63
N TYR A 172 30.61 -0.86 0.38
CA TYR A 172 29.21 -0.76 -0.03
C TYR A 172 28.77 -2.02 -0.76
N ARG A 173 27.57 -2.50 -0.43
CA ARG A 173 26.81 -3.44 -1.27
C ARG A 173 26.11 -2.66 -2.37
N VAL A 174 26.29 -3.03 -3.62
CA VAL A 174 25.78 -2.25 -4.75
C VAL A 174 24.46 -2.82 -5.25
N ILE A 175 23.49 -1.92 -5.51
CA ILE A 175 22.22 -2.20 -6.17
C ILE A 175 22.14 -1.37 -7.45
N PRO A 176 22.44 -1.96 -8.62
CA PRO A 176 22.27 -1.28 -9.88
C PRO A 176 20.80 -1.31 -10.31
N TYR A 177 20.30 -0.14 -10.68
CA TYR A 177 19.00 0.02 -11.32
C TYR A 177 19.14 -0.07 -12.85
N ASP A 178 18.12 -0.63 -13.49
CA ASP A 178 18.06 -0.82 -14.94
C ASP A 178 17.69 0.47 -15.69
N THR A 179 17.03 1.40 -15.00
CA THR A 179 16.55 2.68 -15.52
C THR A 179 17.00 3.82 -14.59
N ASN A 180 16.91 5.07 -15.06
CA ASN A 180 17.30 6.20 -14.22
C ASN A 180 16.26 6.47 -13.12
N PHE A 181 14.98 6.36 -13.42
CA PHE A 181 13.90 6.57 -12.46
C PHE A 181 13.55 5.28 -11.75
N GLY A 182 13.08 5.43 -10.53
CA GLY A 182 12.64 4.30 -9.76
C GLY A 182 11.80 4.70 -8.56
N TRP A 183 11.30 3.68 -7.90
CA TRP A 183 10.53 3.77 -6.69
C TRP A 183 11.09 2.81 -5.65
N ILE A 184 11.29 3.29 -4.43
CA ILE A 184 11.57 2.48 -3.25
C ILE A 184 10.33 2.54 -2.37
N LEU A 185 9.73 1.38 -2.11
CA LEU A 185 8.58 1.25 -1.20
C LEU A 185 8.96 0.28 -0.08
N ILE A 186 8.92 0.77 1.15
CA ILE A 186 9.28 0.00 2.35
C ILE A 186 8.01 -0.29 3.14
N ARG A 187 7.84 -1.55 3.52
CA ARG A 187 6.74 -2.02 4.37
C ARG A 187 7.35 -2.64 5.60
N ILE A 188 7.05 -2.10 6.78
CA ILE A 188 7.56 -2.53 8.07
C ILE A 188 6.39 -3.06 8.90
N ARG A 189 6.46 -4.30 9.40
CA ARG A 189 5.43 -4.89 10.27
C ARG A 189 5.25 -4.02 11.51
N ALA A 190 4.01 -3.70 11.84
CA ALA A 190 3.64 -3.01 13.06
C ALA A 190 2.32 -3.59 13.57
N ASP A 191 2.28 -3.99 14.84
CA ASP A 191 1.05 -4.44 15.47
C ASP A 191 0.34 -3.24 16.11
N THR A 192 -0.87 -2.97 15.63
CA THR A 192 -1.72 -1.88 16.12
C THR A 192 -2.64 -2.33 17.26
N LEU A 193 -2.64 -3.63 17.60
CA LEU A 193 -3.53 -4.26 18.58
C LEU A 193 -2.79 -4.72 19.86
N VAL A 194 -1.62 -4.12 20.15
CA VAL A 194 -0.82 -4.37 21.36
C VAL A 194 -0.36 -3.06 21.99
N PRO A 195 -0.25 -2.97 23.34
CA PRO A 195 0.15 -1.75 24.04
C PRO A 195 1.36 -1.05 23.43
N ALA A 196 1.41 0.29 23.49
CA ALA A 196 2.52 1.07 22.96
C ALA A 196 3.90 0.66 23.50
N SER A 197 3.96 0.09 24.72
CA SER A 197 5.18 -0.45 25.33
C SER A 197 5.65 -1.78 24.73
N ASP A 198 4.80 -2.50 24.01
CA ASP A 198 5.16 -3.75 23.36
C ASP A 198 6.21 -3.49 22.26
N PRO A 199 7.28 -4.29 22.14
CA PRO A 199 8.30 -4.11 21.11
C PRO A 199 7.76 -4.17 19.67
N ALA A 200 6.67 -4.91 19.43
CA ALA A 200 6.02 -5.04 18.13
C ALA A 200 4.98 -3.94 17.86
N SER A 201 4.67 -3.09 18.84
CA SER A 201 3.66 -2.03 18.70
C SER A 201 4.03 -1.04 17.61
N ALA A 202 3.03 -0.41 16.98
CA ALA A 202 3.28 0.64 16.00
C ALA A 202 4.19 1.77 16.52
N ALA A 203 4.05 2.15 17.80
CA ALA A 203 4.88 3.17 18.44
C ALA A 203 6.34 2.71 18.59
N SER A 204 6.56 1.48 19.04
CA SER A 204 7.88 0.88 19.17
C SER A 204 8.56 0.71 17.82
N ILE A 205 7.83 0.20 16.81
CA ILE A 205 8.36 0.01 15.46
C ILE A 205 8.72 1.35 14.80
N LEU A 206 7.91 2.40 15.02
CA LEU A 206 8.23 3.74 14.54
C LEU A 206 9.61 4.20 15.04
N LYS A 207 9.83 4.11 16.36
CA LYS A 207 11.07 4.57 17.01
C LYS A 207 12.28 3.65 16.74
N ASN A 208 12.07 2.34 16.79
CA ASN A 208 13.16 1.37 16.81
C ASN A 208 13.55 0.89 15.40
N VAL A 209 12.65 1.02 14.42
CA VAL A 209 12.87 0.51 13.05
C VAL A 209 12.74 1.64 12.01
N VAL A 210 11.60 2.34 11.97
CA VAL A 210 11.32 3.34 10.93
C VAL A 210 12.30 4.51 10.97
N GLU A 211 12.55 5.07 12.16
CA GLU A 211 13.52 6.15 12.36
C GLU A 211 14.97 5.72 12.11
N ARG A 212 15.25 4.42 11.95
CA ARG A 212 16.61 3.91 11.70
C ARG A 212 16.90 3.68 10.21
N PHE A 213 15.97 3.96 9.32
CA PHE A 213 16.26 4.09 7.89
C PHE A 213 16.94 5.42 7.59
N ALA A 214 17.82 5.47 6.59
CA ALA A 214 18.42 6.71 6.11
C ALA A 214 18.66 6.65 4.60
N MET A 215 18.49 7.77 3.92
CA MET A 215 18.87 7.89 2.51
C MET A 215 19.50 9.25 2.22
N SER A 216 20.57 9.27 1.43
CA SER A 216 21.19 10.50 0.92
C SER A 216 21.99 10.22 -0.35
N THR A 217 22.48 11.26 -1.03
CA THR A 217 23.49 11.06 -2.10
C THR A 217 24.80 10.49 -1.52
N LEU A 218 25.59 9.79 -2.34
CA LEU A 218 26.91 9.31 -1.92
C LEU A 218 27.79 10.46 -1.41
N ALA A 219 27.86 11.57 -2.15
CA ALA A 219 28.65 12.74 -1.76
C ALA A 219 28.26 13.30 -0.39
N GLN A 220 26.96 13.39 -0.09
CA GLN A 220 26.47 13.84 1.21
C GLN A 220 26.83 12.85 2.33
N PHE A 221 26.79 11.55 2.06
CA PHE A 221 27.15 10.52 3.03
C PHE A 221 28.65 10.55 3.34
N GLU A 222 29.50 10.66 2.32
CA GLU A 222 30.96 10.81 2.48
C GLU A 222 31.34 12.10 3.23
N ALA A 223 30.67 13.22 2.92
CA ALA A 223 30.90 14.50 3.59
C ALA A 223 30.61 14.44 5.11
N ARG A 224 29.79 13.48 5.56
CA ARG A 224 29.51 13.23 6.98
C ARG A 224 30.40 12.14 7.58
N GLY A 225 31.49 11.75 6.92
CA GLY A 225 32.36 10.67 7.36
C GLY A 225 31.64 9.31 7.39
N HIS A 226 30.80 9.05 6.39
CA HIS A 226 30.03 7.79 6.26
C HIS A 226 29.01 7.58 7.39
N ARG A 227 28.45 8.66 7.92
CA ARG A 227 27.40 8.63 8.94
C ARG A 227 26.02 8.88 8.33
N PRO A 228 25.04 7.99 8.59
CA PRO A 228 23.69 8.15 8.07
C PRO A 228 23.00 9.36 8.70
N LYS A 229 22.23 10.10 7.88
CA LYS A 229 21.24 11.05 8.38
C LYS A 229 19.91 10.32 8.45
N TYR A 230 19.57 9.85 9.64
CA TYR A 230 18.37 9.08 9.88
C TYR A 230 17.08 9.82 9.51
N PHE A 231 16.12 9.05 9.01
CA PHE A 231 14.80 9.51 8.62
C PHE A 231 14.03 10.02 9.84
N LYS A 232 13.26 11.08 9.64
CA LYS A 232 12.33 11.60 10.64
C LYS A 232 10.91 11.53 10.05
N PRO A 233 10.00 10.73 10.65
CA PRO A 233 8.60 10.68 10.24
C PRO A 233 7.98 12.08 10.20
N GLY A 234 7.18 12.36 9.15
CA GLY A 234 6.52 13.66 9.03
C GLY A 234 7.44 14.87 8.77
N GLN A 235 8.74 14.67 8.51
CA GLN A 235 9.70 15.77 8.26
C GLN A 235 9.37 16.65 7.05
N TYR A 236 8.48 16.20 6.17
CA TYR A 236 8.06 16.94 4.99
C TYR A 236 6.57 17.22 5.06
N THR A 237 6.22 18.51 5.07
CA THR A 237 4.84 18.98 4.96
C THR A 237 4.71 19.81 3.70
N PRO A 238 3.89 19.42 2.72
CA PRO A 238 3.75 20.18 1.50
C PRO A 238 2.97 21.48 1.73
N THR A 239 3.43 22.54 1.09
CA THR A 239 2.70 23.82 1.04
C THR A 239 1.44 23.70 0.19
N PRO A 240 0.41 24.54 0.42
CA PRO A 240 -0.78 24.60 -0.43
C PRO A 240 -0.46 24.80 -1.92
N LYS A 241 0.59 25.59 -2.23
CA LYS A 241 1.08 25.80 -3.60
C LYS A 241 1.64 24.52 -4.22
N GLN A 242 2.36 23.70 -3.45
CA GLN A 242 2.86 22.41 -3.93
C GLN A 242 1.71 21.44 -4.19
N ILE A 243 0.72 21.37 -3.30
CA ILE A 243 -0.48 20.54 -3.47
C ILE A 243 -1.22 20.94 -4.76
N LYS A 244 -1.48 22.25 -4.95
CA LYS A 244 -2.12 22.76 -6.18
C LYS A 244 -1.34 22.40 -7.44
N ARG A 245 -0.01 22.48 -7.41
CA ARG A 245 0.87 22.09 -8.53
C ARG A 245 0.86 20.58 -8.79
N ALA A 246 0.70 19.78 -7.74
CA ALA A 246 0.69 18.33 -7.81
C ALA A 246 -0.61 17.80 -8.41
N ALA A 247 -1.73 18.50 -8.26
CA ALA A 247 -3.07 18.07 -8.68
C ALA A 247 -3.12 17.53 -10.13
N LYS A 248 -2.43 18.17 -11.08
CA LYS A 248 -2.39 17.72 -12.49
C LYS A 248 -1.70 16.38 -12.74
N TRP A 249 -0.94 15.88 -11.76
CA TRP A 249 -0.23 14.60 -11.82
C TRP A 249 -0.92 13.51 -11.00
N HIS A 250 -1.96 13.85 -10.24
CA HIS A 250 -2.65 12.92 -9.36
C HIS A 250 -3.25 11.73 -10.13
N SER A 251 -3.95 12.02 -11.23
CA SER A 251 -4.63 11.02 -12.05
C SER A 251 -3.98 10.89 -13.44
N SER A 252 -4.14 9.73 -14.07
CA SER A 252 -3.72 9.53 -15.46
C SER A 252 -4.45 10.51 -16.39
N PRO A 253 -3.80 11.07 -17.42
CA PRO A 253 -4.46 11.95 -18.38
C PRO A 253 -5.66 11.27 -19.07
N THR A 254 -6.77 11.98 -19.25
CA THR A 254 -7.91 11.46 -20.04
C THR A 254 -7.69 11.58 -21.55
N ASN A 255 -6.79 12.46 -21.97
CA ASN A 255 -6.41 12.69 -23.36
C ASN A 255 -5.18 11.86 -23.76
N ALA A 256 -5.27 11.13 -24.87
CA ALA A 256 -4.23 10.23 -25.34
C ALA A 256 -2.93 10.96 -25.71
N VAL A 257 -2.98 12.13 -26.34
CA VAL A 257 -1.77 12.90 -26.67
C VAL A 257 -1.03 13.31 -25.41
N ALA A 258 -1.75 13.74 -24.37
CA ALA A 258 -1.15 14.07 -23.08
C ALA A 258 -0.51 12.84 -22.41
N PHE A 259 -1.20 11.70 -22.42
CA PHE A 259 -0.67 10.43 -21.91
C PHE A 259 0.59 9.99 -22.66
N PHE A 260 0.56 9.93 -24.00
CA PHE A 260 1.72 9.53 -24.79
C PHE A 260 2.88 10.52 -24.69
N LYS A 261 2.62 11.83 -24.47
CA LYS A 261 3.68 12.80 -24.15
C LYS A 261 4.35 12.48 -22.80
N GLN A 262 3.59 12.12 -21.77
CA GLN A 262 4.17 11.73 -20.47
C GLN A 262 4.95 10.44 -20.57
N MET A 263 4.40 9.42 -21.24
CA MET A 263 5.10 8.17 -21.54
C MET A 263 6.40 8.41 -22.31
N GLY A 264 6.34 9.19 -23.39
CA GLY A 264 7.52 9.51 -24.20
C GLY A 264 8.57 10.28 -23.42
N GLU A 265 8.17 11.20 -22.54
CA GLU A 265 9.10 11.90 -21.66
C GLU A 265 9.73 10.94 -20.65
N SER A 266 9.00 9.96 -20.12
CA SER A 266 9.62 8.92 -19.29
C SER A 266 10.70 8.16 -20.05
N LEU A 267 10.40 7.65 -21.25
CA LEU A 267 11.34 6.87 -22.07
C LEU A 267 12.59 7.67 -22.45
N ARG A 268 12.43 8.96 -22.74
CA ARG A 268 13.55 9.86 -23.05
C ARG A 268 14.48 10.02 -21.85
N LEU A 269 13.93 10.03 -20.65
CA LEU A 269 14.66 10.19 -19.40
C LEU A 269 15.17 8.87 -18.82
N ASN A 270 14.60 7.76 -19.27
CA ASN A 270 14.89 6.39 -18.86
C ASN A 270 15.23 5.54 -20.11
N PRO A 271 16.45 5.66 -20.65
CA PRO A 271 16.87 4.80 -21.75
C PRO A 271 16.67 3.32 -21.40
N LEU A 272 16.08 2.55 -22.33
CA LEU A 272 15.83 1.13 -22.10
C LEU A 272 17.16 0.38 -21.88
N PRO A 273 17.22 -0.50 -20.87
CA PRO A 273 18.44 -1.26 -20.57
C PRO A 273 18.83 -2.11 -21.79
N THR A 274 20.13 -2.23 -22.02
CA THR A 274 20.76 -3.01 -23.09
C THR A 274 21.48 -4.23 -22.52
N VAL A 275 22.10 -5.04 -23.40
CA VAL A 275 22.94 -6.16 -22.97
C VAL A 275 24.07 -5.76 -22.03
N THR A 276 24.55 -4.51 -22.11
CA THR A 276 25.64 -3.97 -21.30
C THR A 276 25.17 -3.21 -20.06
N THR A 277 23.86 -3.13 -19.79
CA THR A 277 23.37 -2.35 -18.65
C THR A 277 23.50 -3.10 -17.33
N GLY A 278 24.05 -2.45 -16.29
CA GLY A 278 24.07 -2.98 -14.92
C GLY A 278 24.75 -4.36 -14.81
N LEU A 279 24.09 -5.31 -14.15
CA LEU A 279 24.60 -6.68 -14.00
C LEU A 279 24.14 -7.63 -15.10
N ASN A 280 23.50 -7.14 -16.16
CA ASN A 280 22.93 -8.00 -17.18
C ASN A 280 23.96 -8.99 -17.74
N GLY A 281 23.60 -10.28 -17.79
CA GLY A 281 24.43 -11.34 -18.33
C GLY A 281 25.39 -12.02 -17.34
N ILE A 282 25.55 -11.53 -16.10
CA ILE A 282 26.38 -12.25 -15.10
C ILE A 282 25.77 -13.62 -14.74
N LEU A 283 26.58 -14.52 -14.19
CA LEU A 283 26.10 -15.82 -13.71
C LEU A 283 25.18 -15.65 -12.50
N LEU A 284 24.05 -16.36 -12.49
CA LEU A 284 23.11 -16.33 -11.36
C LEU A 284 23.76 -16.80 -10.04
N SER A 285 24.67 -17.78 -10.11
CA SER A 285 25.46 -18.22 -8.95
C SER A 285 26.31 -17.13 -8.31
N THR A 286 26.52 -16.02 -9.02
CA THR A 286 27.31 -14.87 -8.57
C THR A 286 26.44 -13.65 -8.25
N LEU A 287 25.13 -13.77 -8.42
CA LEU A 287 24.16 -12.70 -8.16
C LEU A 287 24.04 -12.48 -6.64
N PRO A 288 24.16 -11.24 -6.15
CA PRO A 288 23.98 -10.98 -4.72
C PRO A 288 22.56 -11.26 -4.26
N SER A 289 22.39 -11.69 -3.00
CA SER A 289 21.07 -12.06 -2.45
C SER A 289 20.04 -10.91 -2.39
N TRP A 290 20.49 -9.66 -2.51
CA TRP A 290 19.65 -8.46 -2.54
C TRP A 290 19.21 -8.04 -3.95
N ILE A 291 19.65 -8.74 -4.99
CA ILE A 291 19.20 -8.55 -6.37
C ILE A 291 18.22 -9.67 -6.71
N SER A 292 17.07 -9.31 -7.27
CA SER A 292 16.00 -10.25 -7.55
C SER A 292 16.16 -10.87 -8.94
N PRO A 293 16.43 -12.18 -9.07
CA PRO A 293 16.44 -12.82 -10.38
C PRO A 293 15.04 -12.84 -11.00
N GLN A 294 14.97 -12.80 -12.33
CA GLN A 294 13.70 -13.03 -13.04
C GLN A 294 13.29 -14.52 -12.93
N PRO A 295 11.99 -14.85 -12.82
CA PRO A 295 11.50 -16.22 -12.60
C PRO A 295 12.04 -17.25 -13.60
N ASN A 296 12.27 -16.85 -14.85
CA ASN A 296 12.76 -17.72 -15.93
C ASN A 296 14.28 -17.66 -16.13
N ALA A 297 15.04 -17.03 -15.23
CA ALA A 297 16.48 -16.98 -15.31
C ALA A 297 17.09 -18.33 -14.86
N ILE A 298 17.72 -19.05 -15.80
CA ILE A 298 18.28 -20.40 -15.51
C ILE A 298 19.77 -20.35 -15.15
N ARG A 299 20.59 -19.66 -15.96
CA ARG A 299 22.06 -19.60 -15.76
C ARG A 299 22.61 -18.18 -15.63
N ARG A 300 21.99 -17.22 -16.33
CA ARG A 300 22.46 -15.84 -16.39
C ARG A 300 21.36 -14.90 -15.94
N TYR A 301 21.76 -13.89 -15.16
CA TYR A 301 20.89 -12.80 -14.77
C TYR A 301 20.49 -11.97 -15.99
N ARG A 302 19.21 -11.60 -16.05
CA ARG A 302 18.70 -10.61 -16.99
C ARG A 302 18.05 -9.49 -16.20
N ASN A 303 18.38 -8.27 -16.57
CA ASN A 303 17.71 -7.09 -16.03
C ASN A 303 16.20 -7.21 -16.30
N PRO A 304 15.31 -7.03 -15.31
CA PRO A 304 13.87 -7.12 -15.50
C PRO A 304 13.32 -6.35 -16.71
N SER A 305 13.81 -5.13 -16.93
CA SER A 305 13.38 -4.29 -18.05
C SER A 305 14.05 -4.61 -19.40
N PHE A 306 14.91 -5.63 -19.48
CA PHE A 306 15.60 -6.05 -20.72
C PHE A 306 15.06 -7.39 -21.25
N PRO A 307 14.93 -7.58 -22.58
CA PRO A 307 15.00 -6.59 -23.66
C PRO A 307 13.62 -5.98 -23.97
N GLN A 308 13.59 -4.70 -24.36
CA GLN A 308 12.34 -4.01 -24.76
C GLN A 308 12.49 -3.11 -26.00
N GLN A 309 13.68 -3.00 -26.58
CA GLN A 309 13.95 -2.15 -27.75
C GLN A 309 13.09 -2.55 -28.96
N GLN A 310 12.90 -3.86 -29.17
CA GLN A 310 12.04 -4.37 -30.23
C GLN A 310 10.57 -4.01 -30.00
N SER A 311 10.09 -4.10 -28.75
CA SER A 311 8.72 -3.66 -28.41
C SER A 311 8.52 -2.17 -28.68
N LEU A 312 9.48 -1.32 -28.30
CA LEU A 312 9.42 0.11 -28.58
C LEU A 312 9.45 0.42 -30.09
N ALA A 313 10.25 -0.31 -30.88
CA ALA A 313 10.34 -0.11 -32.33
C ALA A 313 8.98 -0.26 -33.04
N LEU A 314 8.09 -1.12 -32.52
CA LEU A 314 6.73 -1.30 -33.05
C LEU A 314 5.88 -0.03 -32.97
N PHE A 315 6.17 0.86 -32.01
CA PHE A 315 5.39 2.08 -31.77
C PHE A 315 5.94 3.31 -32.51
N ARG A 316 7.06 3.17 -33.22
CA ARG A 316 7.65 4.26 -34.02
C ARG A 316 6.64 4.90 -34.99
N PRO A 317 5.76 4.16 -35.69
CA PRO A 317 4.76 4.77 -36.56
C PRO A 317 3.67 5.58 -35.82
N LEU A 318 3.47 5.40 -34.51
CA LEU A 318 2.64 6.31 -33.71
C LEU A 318 3.37 7.63 -33.40
N GLY A 319 4.67 7.70 -33.64
CA GLY A 319 5.54 8.80 -33.21
C GLY A 319 6.15 8.61 -31.82
N LEU A 320 6.04 7.41 -31.22
CA LEU A 320 6.68 7.05 -29.95
C LEU A 320 8.04 6.39 -30.20
N THR A 321 9.10 6.97 -29.64
CA THR A 321 10.48 6.50 -29.80
C THR A 321 11.27 6.66 -28.49
N ALA A 322 12.54 6.24 -28.47
CA ALA A 322 13.45 6.51 -27.34
C ALA A 322 13.69 8.00 -27.09
N ASN A 323 13.44 8.86 -28.10
CA ASN A 323 13.52 10.32 -27.96
C ASN A 323 12.20 10.95 -27.48
N GLY A 324 11.21 10.13 -27.15
CA GLY A 324 9.89 10.51 -26.69
C GLY A 324 8.81 10.43 -27.76
N PHE A 325 7.70 11.11 -27.51
CA PHE A 325 6.51 11.10 -28.35
C PHE A 325 6.32 12.42 -29.08
N ARG A 326 6.13 12.36 -30.40
CA ARG A 326 5.72 13.50 -31.23
C ARG A 326 4.62 13.05 -32.18
N ILE A 327 3.57 13.87 -32.33
CA ILE A 327 2.52 13.62 -33.31
C ILE A 327 3.16 13.63 -34.71
N PRO A 328 2.96 12.60 -35.55
CA PRO A 328 3.45 12.60 -36.92
C PRO A 328 2.94 13.79 -37.72
N SER A 329 3.80 14.44 -38.50
CA SER A 329 3.47 15.67 -39.22
C SER A 329 2.35 15.53 -40.26
N ASN A 330 2.06 14.31 -40.72
CA ASN A 330 0.99 13.99 -41.66
C ASN A 330 -0.30 13.48 -40.99
N TRP A 331 -0.43 13.57 -39.66
CA TRP A 331 -1.66 13.21 -38.96
C TRP A 331 -2.60 14.41 -38.82
N GLY A 332 -3.86 14.22 -39.20
CA GLY A 332 -4.94 15.17 -38.97
C GLY A 332 -5.92 14.68 -37.88
N PRO A 333 -7.09 15.35 -37.74
CA PRO A 333 -8.09 15.04 -36.72
C PRO A 333 -8.52 13.56 -36.69
N LYS A 334 -8.67 12.91 -37.85
CA LYS A 334 -9.06 11.49 -37.95
C LYS A 334 -8.04 10.57 -37.25
N GLN A 335 -6.75 10.82 -37.44
CA GLN A 335 -5.67 10.03 -36.83
C GLN A 335 -5.56 10.29 -35.33
N ILE A 336 -5.74 11.54 -34.88
CA ILE A 336 -5.75 11.88 -33.46
C ILE A 336 -6.94 11.26 -32.73
N ASN A 337 -8.12 11.25 -33.34
CA ASN A 337 -9.29 10.57 -32.79
C ASN A 337 -9.08 9.06 -32.70
N ALA A 338 -8.42 8.46 -33.69
CA ALA A 338 -8.04 7.04 -33.62
C ALA A 338 -7.02 6.74 -32.51
N LEU A 339 -6.06 7.64 -32.26
CA LEU A 339 -5.13 7.53 -31.13
C LEU A 339 -5.90 7.57 -29.79
N GLN A 340 -6.88 8.47 -29.66
CA GLN A 340 -7.76 8.54 -28.48
C GLN A 340 -8.60 7.26 -28.32
N ALA A 341 -9.21 6.76 -29.39
CA ALA A 341 -9.97 5.52 -29.36
C ALA A 341 -9.11 4.33 -28.94
N GLY A 342 -7.85 4.27 -29.42
CA GLY A 342 -6.92 3.20 -29.05
C GLY A 342 -6.46 3.27 -27.59
N TYR A 343 -6.23 4.48 -27.08
CA TYR A 343 -5.97 4.75 -25.67
C TYR A 343 -7.13 4.26 -24.78
N VAL A 344 -8.37 4.69 -25.08
CA VAL A 344 -9.57 4.27 -24.35
C VAL A 344 -9.78 2.76 -24.44
N ALA A 345 -9.61 2.15 -25.61
CA ALA A 345 -9.70 0.71 -25.77
C ALA A 345 -8.65 -0.05 -24.92
N GLY A 346 -7.45 0.53 -24.75
CA GLY A 346 -6.43 0.02 -23.84
C GLY A 346 -6.87 0.06 -22.38
N GLN A 347 -7.44 1.19 -21.93
CA GLN A 347 -7.99 1.34 -20.59
C GLN A 347 -9.11 0.32 -20.34
N THR A 348 -10.10 0.25 -21.24
CA THR A 348 -11.22 -0.69 -21.16
C THR A 348 -10.73 -2.13 -21.09
N LYS A 349 -9.71 -2.49 -21.89
CA LYS A 349 -9.16 -3.84 -21.88
C LYS A 349 -8.54 -4.20 -20.54
N ILE A 350 -7.72 -3.33 -19.93
CA ILE A 350 -7.09 -3.64 -18.64
C ILE A 350 -8.11 -3.62 -17.49
N ASN A 351 -9.04 -2.67 -17.50
CA ASN A 351 -10.13 -2.64 -16.51
C ASN A 351 -11.00 -3.91 -16.60
N GLY A 352 -11.31 -4.37 -17.80
CA GLY A 352 -12.03 -5.61 -18.05
C GLY A 352 -11.31 -6.83 -17.44
N LEU A 353 -10.00 -6.92 -17.61
CA LEU A 353 -9.19 -8.00 -17.02
C LEU A 353 -9.19 -8.00 -15.49
N LEU A 354 -9.18 -6.82 -14.87
CA LEU A 354 -9.28 -6.69 -13.41
C LEU A 354 -10.64 -7.20 -12.90
N THR A 355 -11.72 -6.93 -13.63
CA THR A 355 -13.07 -7.41 -13.29
C THR A 355 -13.32 -8.87 -13.66
N SER A 356 -12.60 -9.41 -14.65
CA SER A 356 -12.74 -10.79 -15.14
C SER A 356 -11.72 -11.75 -14.55
N SER A 357 -10.99 -11.37 -13.50
CA SER A 357 -10.05 -12.26 -12.82
C SER A 357 -10.85 -13.43 -12.22
N GLY A 358 -10.83 -14.56 -12.93
CA GLY A 358 -11.72 -15.69 -12.67
C GLY A 358 -11.48 -16.29 -11.30
N VAL A 359 -12.47 -16.15 -10.42
CA VAL A 359 -12.59 -16.93 -9.18
C VAL A 359 -13.37 -18.21 -9.47
N SER A 360 -13.12 -19.28 -8.72
CA SER A 360 -13.80 -20.55 -8.93
C SER A 360 -14.06 -21.27 -7.61
N ALA A 361 -14.98 -22.24 -7.63
CA ALA A 361 -15.26 -23.09 -6.47
C ALA A 361 -13.98 -23.78 -5.95
N ALA A 362 -13.05 -24.12 -6.84
CA ALA A 362 -11.84 -24.82 -6.48
C ALA A 362 -10.79 -23.95 -5.74
N THR A 363 -10.95 -22.63 -5.79
CA THR A 363 -10.15 -21.67 -5.01
C THR A 363 -10.92 -21.13 -3.81
N ASN A 364 -12.10 -21.71 -3.51
CA ASN A 364 -13.08 -21.14 -2.58
C ASN A 364 -13.39 -19.67 -2.89
N PHE A 365 -13.40 -19.35 -4.19
CA PHE A 365 -13.61 -18.03 -4.77
C PHE A 365 -12.63 -16.93 -4.33
N TRP A 366 -11.54 -17.29 -3.66
CA TRP A 366 -10.44 -16.36 -3.43
C TRP A 366 -9.71 -16.08 -4.73
N ASN A 367 -9.50 -14.80 -5.03
CA ASN A 367 -8.68 -14.37 -6.16
C ASN A 367 -7.20 -14.35 -5.75
N TYR A 368 -6.38 -15.19 -6.38
CA TYR A 368 -4.93 -15.24 -6.17
C TYR A 368 -4.19 -14.52 -7.30
N LEU A 369 -3.50 -13.43 -6.96
CA LEU A 369 -2.54 -12.78 -7.84
C LEU A 369 -1.13 -12.98 -7.28
N ASN A 370 -0.57 -14.17 -7.48
CA ASN A 370 0.70 -14.62 -6.87
C ASN A 370 1.72 -15.20 -7.89
N HIS A 371 1.45 -15.11 -9.20
CA HIS A 371 2.36 -15.55 -10.25
C HIS A 371 2.98 -14.36 -10.99
N ASP A 372 4.32 -14.35 -11.14
CA ASP A 372 5.13 -13.30 -11.80
C ASP A 372 4.89 -11.85 -11.34
N VAL A 373 4.14 -11.63 -10.26
CA VAL A 373 3.88 -10.31 -9.71
C VAL A 373 5.20 -9.70 -9.21
N GLY A 374 5.50 -8.48 -9.66
CA GLY A 374 6.76 -7.78 -9.39
C GLY A 374 7.92 -8.23 -10.28
N SER A 375 7.79 -9.30 -11.08
CA SER A 375 8.83 -9.84 -11.95
C SER A 375 8.22 -10.29 -13.28
N TYR A 376 7.67 -9.33 -14.01
CA TYR A 376 6.84 -9.58 -15.15
C TYR A 376 7.68 -9.91 -16.40
N PRO A 377 7.25 -10.85 -17.26
CA PRO A 377 7.95 -11.11 -18.51
C PRO A 377 7.81 -9.94 -19.50
N ASN A 378 8.81 -9.74 -20.36
CA ASN A 378 8.75 -8.76 -21.46
C ASN A 378 7.99 -9.30 -22.67
N THR A 379 6.75 -9.73 -22.43
CA THR A 379 5.79 -10.27 -23.42
C THR A 379 4.47 -9.49 -23.33
N LEU A 380 3.58 -9.64 -24.33
CA LEU A 380 2.27 -8.99 -24.31
C LEU A 380 1.52 -9.25 -22.99
N LEU A 381 1.53 -10.50 -22.53
CA LEU A 381 0.86 -10.90 -21.31
C LEU A 381 1.51 -10.25 -20.08
N GLY A 382 2.85 -10.25 -19.98
CA GLY A 382 3.53 -9.56 -18.89
C GLY A 382 3.29 -8.05 -18.86
N TYR A 383 3.16 -7.39 -20.02
CA TYR A 383 2.75 -5.98 -20.08
C TYR A 383 1.30 -5.76 -19.61
N GLN A 384 0.37 -6.67 -19.92
CA GLN A 384 -0.99 -6.62 -19.39
C GLN A 384 -1.01 -6.78 -17.87
N TYR A 385 -0.20 -7.70 -17.32
CA TYR A 385 -0.06 -7.90 -15.88
C TYR A 385 0.52 -6.68 -15.17
N ARG A 386 1.59 -6.07 -15.73
CA ARG A 386 2.11 -4.79 -15.24
C ARG A 386 1.02 -3.73 -15.21
N ALA A 387 0.31 -3.55 -16.32
CA ALA A 387 -0.74 -2.54 -16.43
C ALA A 387 -1.88 -2.78 -15.44
N LEU A 388 -2.28 -4.04 -15.23
CA LEU A 388 -3.27 -4.42 -14.23
C LEU A 388 -2.83 -4.04 -12.82
N ILE A 389 -1.58 -4.32 -12.44
CA ILE A 389 -1.06 -3.97 -11.12
C ILE A 389 -0.94 -2.45 -10.92
N VAL A 390 -0.56 -1.70 -11.96
CA VAL A 390 -0.58 -0.23 -11.91
C VAL A 390 -1.98 0.29 -11.57
N ILE A 391 -3.02 -0.25 -12.22
CA ILE A 391 -4.40 0.17 -11.99
C ILE A 391 -4.92 -0.31 -10.62
N ALA A 392 -4.58 -1.53 -10.21
CA ALA A 392 -5.07 -2.12 -8.97
C ALA A 392 -4.44 -1.51 -7.70
N GLY A 393 -3.18 -1.09 -7.75
CA GLY A 393 -2.47 -0.62 -6.56
C GLY A 393 -1.16 0.14 -6.81
N GLY A 394 -0.88 0.53 -8.06
CA GLY A 394 0.35 1.24 -8.45
C GLY A 394 1.58 0.32 -8.60
N SER A 395 1.89 -0.48 -7.58
CA SER A 395 2.91 -1.53 -7.63
C SER A 395 2.58 -2.68 -6.67
N ALA A 396 3.35 -3.76 -6.75
CA ALA A 396 3.26 -4.88 -5.85
C ALA A 396 4.67 -5.34 -5.44
N ASN A 397 4.76 -6.00 -4.29
CA ASN A 397 5.95 -6.77 -3.95
C ASN A 397 6.10 -7.96 -4.92
N LEU A 398 7.29 -8.56 -4.95
CA LEU A 398 7.41 -9.93 -5.47
C LEU A 398 6.47 -10.86 -4.71
N ALA A 399 5.91 -11.86 -5.39
CA ALA A 399 5.10 -12.88 -4.72
C ALA A 399 5.85 -13.54 -3.55
N LEU A 400 7.16 -13.77 -3.70
CA LEU A 400 8.05 -14.27 -2.62
C LEU A 400 8.12 -13.37 -1.38
N ASP A 401 7.84 -12.07 -1.54
CA ASP A 401 7.84 -11.08 -0.45
C ASP A 401 6.43 -10.86 0.12
N ALA A 402 5.40 -10.84 -0.72
CA ALA A 402 4.01 -10.78 -0.24
C ALA A 402 2.98 -11.19 -1.31
N VAL A 403 1.86 -11.75 -0.85
CA VAL A 403 0.66 -12.02 -1.67
C VAL A 403 -0.58 -11.40 -1.01
N TYR A 404 -1.56 -11.01 -1.84
CA TYR A 404 -2.77 -10.30 -1.39
C TYR A 404 -4.08 -10.90 -1.89
N PRO A 405 -4.44 -12.14 -1.48
CA PRO A 405 -5.66 -12.79 -1.96
C PRO A 405 -6.92 -12.05 -1.51
N GLN A 406 -7.88 -11.91 -2.43
CA GLN A 406 -9.10 -11.11 -2.21
C GLN A 406 -10.36 -11.95 -2.39
N LEU A 407 -11.39 -11.67 -1.60
CA LEU A 407 -12.71 -12.28 -1.70
C LEU A 407 -13.79 -11.19 -1.77
N ASN A 408 -14.62 -11.24 -2.82
CA ASN A 408 -15.68 -10.25 -3.08
C ASN A 408 -17.10 -10.83 -3.01
N SER A 409 -17.24 -12.15 -3.17
CA SER A 409 -18.52 -12.85 -3.12
C SER A 409 -18.32 -14.30 -2.71
N LEU A 410 -19.42 -14.98 -2.34
CA LEU A 410 -19.38 -16.36 -1.86
C LEU A 410 -19.27 -17.40 -2.99
N ASP A 411 -19.73 -17.05 -4.20
CA ASP A 411 -19.79 -17.97 -5.35
C ASP A 411 -19.26 -17.38 -6.67
N GLY A 412 -18.57 -16.24 -6.59
CA GLY A 412 -18.06 -15.53 -7.77
C GLY A 412 -19.09 -14.69 -8.52
N THR A 413 -20.36 -14.68 -8.09
CA THR A 413 -21.42 -13.84 -8.68
C THR A 413 -21.67 -12.55 -7.88
N SER A 414 -22.28 -11.56 -8.52
CA SER A 414 -22.72 -10.34 -7.83
C SER A 414 -23.91 -10.58 -6.88
N ALA A 415 -24.69 -11.66 -7.08
CA ALA A 415 -25.82 -12.00 -6.21
C ALA A 415 -25.38 -12.42 -4.80
N THR A 416 -24.16 -12.95 -4.66
CA THR A 416 -23.56 -13.29 -3.36
C THR A 416 -22.44 -12.34 -2.94
N ALA A 417 -22.43 -11.12 -3.48
CA ALA A 417 -21.48 -10.09 -3.07
C ALA A 417 -21.48 -9.94 -1.54
N LEU A 418 -20.28 -9.80 -0.96
CA LEU A 418 -20.16 -9.69 0.49
C LEU A 418 -20.74 -8.35 0.95
N ASP A 419 -21.58 -8.41 1.98
CA ASP A 419 -22.27 -7.25 2.53
C ASP A 419 -22.14 -7.28 4.06
N GLY A 420 -21.70 -6.14 4.61
CA GLY A 420 -21.39 -5.99 6.02
C GLY A 420 -22.59 -6.05 6.97
N ASN A 421 -23.83 -6.08 6.47
CA ASN A 421 -25.00 -6.39 7.30
C ASN A 421 -25.04 -7.87 7.72
N ASN A 422 -24.38 -8.75 6.97
CA ASN A 422 -24.41 -10.18 7.25
C ASN A 422 -23.34 -10.59 8.25
N THR A 423 -23.56 -11.76 8.88
CA THR A 423 -22.55 -12.44 9.68
C THR A 423 -21.85 -13.51 8.84
N TYR A 424 -20.54 -13.53 8.88
CA TYR A 424 -19.71 -14.56 8.27
C TYR A 424 -18.73 -15.15 9.27
N LYS A 425 -18.31 -16.39 9.01
CA LYS A 425 -17.21 -17.04 9.72
C LYS A 425 -16.20 -17.62 8.73
N LEU A 426 -14.91 -17.46 9.06
CA LEU A 426 -13.78 -18.03 8.32
C LEU A 426 -12.95 -18.86 9.30
N THR A 427 -12.96 -20.18 9.13
CA THR A 427 -12.29 -21.11 10.05
C THR A 427 -11.05 -21.70 9.41
N PHE A 428 -9.90 -21.45 10.04
CA PHE A 428 -8.62 -22.03 9.66
C PHE A 428 -8.33 -23.27 10.51
N THR A 429 -8.05 -24.41 9.89
CA THR A 429 -7.59 -25.62 10.59
C THR A 429 -6.10 -25.53 10.93
N PRO A 430 -5.58 -26.37 11.84
CA PRO A 430 -4.14 -26.41 12.10
C PRO A 430 -3.29 -26.68 10.84
N PRO A 431 -2.04 -26.20 10.77
CA PRO A 431 -1.14 -26.46 9.64
C PRO A 431 -0.95 -27.96 9.36
N VAL A 432 -0.95 -28.35 8.08
CA VAL A 432 -0.73 -29.73 7.63
C VAL A 432 0.72 -29.90 7.18
N THR A 433 1.39 -30.94 7.67
CA THR A 433 2.76 -31.33 7.30
C THR A 433 2.72 -32.69 6.60
N ASN A 434 3.48 -32.86 5.51
CA ASN A 434 3.42 -34.04 4.62
C ASN A 434 1.98 -34.36 4.16
N PRO A 435 1.28 -33.41 3.51
CA PRO A 435 -0.09 -33.64 3.09
C PRO A 435 -0.16 -34.80 2.08
N ALA A 436 -1.05 -35.76 2.34
CA ALA A 436 -1.30 -36.87 1.41
C ALA A 436 -2.02 -36.42 0.13
N THR A 437 -2.70 -35.27 0.17
CA THR A 437 -3.45 -34.69 -0.95
C THR A 437 -3.18 -33.19 -1.06
N LEU A 438 -3.10 -32.70 -2.30
CA LEU A 438 -2.99 -31.27 -2.62
C LEU A 438 -4.18 -30.85 -3.51
N PRO A 439 -4.66 -29.60 -3.39
CA PRO A 439 -4.22 -28.57 -2.45
C PRO A 439 -4.56 -28.89 -0.99
N VAL A 440 -3.74 -28.40 -0.05
CA VAL A 440 -4.17 -28.26 1.35
C VAL A 440 -5.22 -27.16 1.42
N VAL A 441 -6.43 -27.51 1.84
CA VAL A 441 -7.56 -26.57 1.91
C VAL A 441 -7.84 -26.20 3.35
N GLY A 442 -7.96 -24.90 3.63
CA GLY A 442 -8.51 -24.41 4.90
C GLY A 442 -7.54 -24.37 6.07
N ALA A 443 -6.31 -24.87 5.94
CA ALA A 443 -5.32 -24.78 7.00
C ALA A 443 -4.88 -23.34 7.27
N LEU A 444 -4.27 -23.09 8.42
CA LEU A 444 -3.58 -21.83 8.69
C LEU A 444 -2.48 -21.57 7.64
N PRO A 445 -2.29 -20.31 7.21
CA PRO A 445 -1.29 -20.00 6.19
C PRO A 445 0.10 -20.51 6.58
N PRO A 446 0.78 -21.25 5.69
CA PRO A 446 2.11 -21.77 5.96
C PRO A 446 3.07 -20.59 6.12
N THR A 447 3.84 -20.61 7.20
CA THR A 447 4.74 -19.50 7.55
C THR A 447 6.11 -20.05 7.91
N VAL A 448 7.15 -19.43 7.35
CA VAL A 448 8.53 -19.73 7.72
C VAL A 448 8.86 -19.22 9.12
N ASN A 449 9.51 -20.07 9.92
CA ASN A 449 9.92 -19.74 11.28
C ASN A 449 11.45 -19.61 11.41
N ASP A 450 11.92 -18.92 12.45
CA ASP A 450 13.30 -18.94 12.89
C ASP A 450 13.63 -20.18 13.74
N SER A 451 14.88 -20.29 14.19
CA SER A 451 15.33 -21.40 15.04
C SER A 451 14.63 -21.48 16.41
N GLN A 452 13.94 -20.42 16.82
CA GLN A 452 13.18 -20.32 18.06
C GLN A 452 11.69 -20.59 17.83
N GLY A 453 11.28 -20.89 16.59
CA GLY A 453 9.89 -21.10 16.22
C GLY A 453 9.09 -19.82 15.96
N ASN A 454 9.73 -18.64 15.96
CA ASN A 454 9.04 -17.39 15.67
C ASN A 454 8.82 -17.22 14.16
N PRO A 455 7.64 -16.78 13.72
CA PRO A 455 7.39 -16.44 12.32
C PRO A 455 8.36 -15.35 11.80
N LYS A 456 9.06 -15.65 10.70
CA LYS A 456 9.82 -14.66 9.92
C LYS A 456 8.94 -13.85 8.98
N GLY A 457 7.71 -14.29 8.77
CA GLY A 457 6.66 -13.60 8.02
C GLY A 457 5.43 -13.39 8.90
N PHE A 458 4.37 -12.86 8.33
CA PHE A 458 3.09 -12.73 9.03
C PHE A 458 1.93 -12.69 8.04
N TRP A 459 0.73 -13.00 8.54
CA TRP A 459 -0.49 -12.84 7.78
C TRP A 459 -1.56 -12.09 8.56
N SER A 460 -2.46 -11.43 7.84
CA SER A 460 -3.58 -10.67 8.39
C SER A 460 -4.77 -10.72 7.44
N ILE A 461 -5.99 -10.75 7.97
CA ILE A 461 -7.23 -10.53 7.22
C ILE A 461 -7.78 -9.15 7.54
N HIS A 462 -8.22 -8.43 6.52
CA HIS A 462 -8.85 -7.13 6.61
C HIS A 462 -10.22 -7.15 5.93
N ALA A 463 -11.15 -6.34 6.43
CA ALA A 463 -12.42 -6.04 5.78
C ALA A 463 -12.43 -4.57 5.34
N TYR A 464 -12.70 -4.33 4.06
CA TYR A 464 -12.75 -2.98 3.50
C TYR A 464 -14.13 -2.65 2.95
N ALA A 465 -14.54 -1.39 3.05
CA ALA A 465 -15.67 -0.86 2.29
C ALA A 465 -15.25 -0.59 0.83
N LEU A 466 -16.16 -0.86 -0.11
CA LEU A 466 -15.92 -0.68 -1.54
C LEU A 466 -16.49 0.65 -2.05
N ASP A 467 -15.77 1.28 -2.97
CA ASP A 467 -16.26 2.46 -3.70
C ASP A 467 -15.54 2.58 -5.05
N SER A 468 -16.28 2.45 -6.16
CA SER A 468 -15.71 2.58 -7.50
C SER A 468 -15.52 4.04 -7.95
N THR A 469 -16.08 5.00 -7.23
CA THR A 469 -15.96 6.45 -7.53
C THR A 469 -14.69 7.06 -6.97
N GLN A 470 -14.00 6.36 -6.07
CA GLN A 470 -12.82 6.87 -5.36
C GLN A 470 -11.58 6.06 -5.74
N SER A 471 -10.54 6.75 -6.22
CA SER A 471 -9.28 6.09 -6.58
C SER A 471 -8.53 5.53 -5.38
N SER A 472 -8.79 6.04 -4.16
CA SER A 472 -8.17 5.58 -2.91
C SER A 472 -8.88 4.38 -2.27
N ALA A 473 -10.06 4.02 -2.76
CA ALA A 473 -10.79 2.84 -2.29
C ALA A 473 -10.06 1.54 -2.73
N PRO A 474 -10.30 0.42 -2.03
CA PRO A 474 -11.24 0.23 -0.93
C PRO A 474 -10.75 0.82 0.41
N PHE A 475 -11.68 1.12 1.32
CA PHE A 475 -11.44 1.89 2.56
C PHE A 475 -11.45 1.04 3.83
N ILE A 476 -10.54 1.33 4.77
CA ILE A 476 -10.66 0.85 6.15
C ILE A 476 -11.89 1.51 6.78
N THR A 477 -12.74 0.71 7.43
CA THR A 477 -14.05 1.15 7.93
C THR A 477 -13.96 1.68 9.35
N GLN A 478 -14.75 2.72 9.68
CA GLN A 478 -14.87 3.21 11.05
C GLN A 478 -15.47 2.16 11.99
N ALA A 479 -16.26 1.20 11.47
CA ALA A 479 -16.79 0.08 12.25
C ALA A 479 -15.72 -0.70 13.02
N SER A 480 -14.46 -0.69 12.56
CA SER A 480 -13.34 -1.30 13.29
C SER A 480 -13.16 -0.82 14.74
N VAL A 481 -13.68 0.35 15.12
CA VAL A 481 -13.66 0.86 16.51
C VAL A 481 -14.67 0.17 17.42
N LEU A 482 -15.66 -0.55 16.87
CA LEU A 482 -16.72 -1.22 17.64
C LEU A 482 -16.18 -2.41 18.46
N ASN A 483 -15.04 -2.98 18.06
CA ASN A 483 -14.35 -3.98 18.85
C ASN A 483 -13.30 -3.32 19.74
N THR A 484 -13.59 -3.24 21.04
CA THR A 484 -12.69 -2.67 22.05
C THR A 484 -11.87 -3.73 22.79
N ALA A 485 -11.93 -5.01 22.40
CA ALA A 485 -11.28 -6.12 23.12
C ALA A 485 -9.74 -6.03 23.19
N TYR A 486 -9.13 -5.23 22.31
CA TYR A 486 -7.69 -4.96 22.30
C TYR A 486 -7.32 -3.65 23.01
N SER A 487 -8.31 -2.87 23.44
CA SER A 487 -8.14 -1.54 24.03
C SER A 487 -8.30 -1.59 25.55
N SER A 488 -7.72 -0.61 26.25
CA SER A 488 -7.83 -0.50 27.71
C SER A 488 -8.05 0.95 28.11
N ALA A 489 -8.99 1.20 29.03
CA ALA A 489 -9.16 2.50 29.67
C ALA A 489 -8.44 2.48 31.02
N ASN A 490 -7.13 2.74 31.00
CA ASN A 490 -6.25 2.67 32.18
C ASN A 490 -5.45 3.97 32.42
N LEU A 491 -5.70 5.01 31.61
CA LEU A 491 -5.08 6.32 31.78
C LEU A 491 -6.00 7.22 32.60
N PRO A 492 -5.47 8.01 33.55
CA PRO A 492 -6.30 8.93 34.33
C PRO A 492 -6.78 10.10 33.47
N VAL A 493 -8.03 10.52 33.70
CA VAL A 493 -8.49 11.86 33.36
C VAL A 493 -8.11 12.78 34.52
N THR A 494 -7.42 13.87 34.22
CA THR A 494 -6.88 14.79 35.24
C THR A 494 -7.86 15.87 35.65
N ALA A 495 -8.77 16.27 34.76
CA ALA A 495 -9.86 17.19 35.06
C ALA A 495 -11.11 16.92 34.20
N VAL A 496 -12.28 17.18 34.76
CA VAL A 496 -13.58 17.20 34.06
C VAL A 496 -14.24 18.54 34.33
N ASP A 497 -14.59 19.27 33.29
CA ASP A 497 -15.34 20.51 33.36
C ASP A 497 -16.73 20.32 32.70
N PRO A 498 -17.80 20.13 33.51
CA PRO A 498 -19.15 19.95 32.99
C PRO A 498 -19.75 21.23 32.39
N SER A 499 -19.21 22.41 32.74
CA SER A 499 -19.74 23.69 32.22
C SER A 499 -19.37 23.91 30.75
N THR A 500 -18.29 23.26 30.30
CA THR A 500 -17.81 23.33 28.91
C THR A 500 -17.83 21.99 28.19
N ASP A 501 -18.26 20.91 28.86
CA ASP A 501 -18.17 19.51 28.41
C ASP A 501 -16.75 19.11 27.97
N THR A 502 -15.76 19.51 28.77
CA THR A 502 -14.34 19.30 28.48
C THR A 502 -13.73 18.29 29.44
N ILE A 503 -12.95 17.35 28.90
CA ILE A 503 -12.05 16.52 29.70
C ILE A 503 -10.60 16.95 29.47
N THR A 504 -9.77 16.79 30.49
CA THR A 504 -8.32 17.04 30.43
C THR A 504 -7.56 15.77 30.77
N VAL A 505 -6.54 15.46 29.97
CA VAL A 505 -5.75 14.22 30.08
C VAL A 505 -4.26 14.49 29.92
N GLU A 506 -3.44 13.55 30.36
CA GLU A 506 -2.01 13.51 30.04
C GLU A 506 -1.77 13.03 28.59
N PRO A 507 -0.54 13.21 28.04
CA PRO A 507 -0.22 12.78 26.69
C PRO A 507 -0.44 11.28 26.51
N SER A 508 -1.12 10.89 25.43
CA SER A 508 -1.31 9.48 25.09
C SER A 508 0.02 8.81 24.76
N THR A 509 0.23 7.60 25.29
CA THR A 509 1.39 6.76 24.94
C THR A 509 1.33 6.22 23.50
N TRP A 510 0.21 6.37 22.81
CA TRP A 510 -0.04 5.82 21.46
C TRP A 510 0.23 6.81 20.33
N GLY A 511 0.48 8.08 20.66
CA GLY A 511 0.68 9.15 19.70
C GLY A 511 -0.23 10.35 19.97
N PRO A 512 -0.09 11.42 19.19
CA PRO A 512 -0.86 12.64 19.39
C PRO A 512 -2.36 12.36 19.21
N LEU A 513 -3.17 12.89 20.14
CA LEU A 513 -4.60 12.97 19.96
C LEU A 513 -4.92 14.03 18.89
N VAL A 514 -5.88 13.71 18.04
CA VAL A 514 -6.43 14.61 17.03
C VAL A 514 -7.95 14.55 17.11
N ALA A 515 -8.63 15.56 16.56
CA ALA A 515 -10.07 15.40 16.28
C ALA A 515 -10.25 14.13 15.43
N SER A 516 -11.23 13.28 15.77
CA SER A 516 -11.46 11.89 15.31
C SER A 516 -10.75 10.77 16.08
N SER A 517 -9.80 11.05 16.97
CA SER A 517 -9.14 9.99 17.76
C SER A 517 -10.21 9.21 18.54
N PRO A 518 -10.34 7.89 18.30
CA PRO A 518 -11.32 7.08 19.03
C PRO A 518 -10.77 6.73 20.41
N ILE A 519 -11.59 6.87 21.43
CA ILE A 519 -11.27 6.63 22.85
C ILE A 519 -12.40 5.84 23.51
N LEU A 520 -12.12 5.24 24.65
CA LEU A 520 -13.12 4.65 25.54
C LEU A 520 -12.88 5.07 26.99
N PHE A 521 -13.88 4.89 27.84
CA PHE A 521 -13.80 5.17 29.28
C PHE A 521 -13.95 3.91 30.13
N GLY A 522 -13.37 3.96 31.33
CA GLY A 522 -13.37 2.88 32.30
C GLY A 522 -14.72 2.71 33.02
N SER A 523 -14.76 1.82 34.00
CA SER A 523 -15.99 1.42 34.69
C SER A 523 -16.71 2.55 35.42
N THR A 524 -16.00 3.61 35.82
CA THR A 524 -16.58 4.76 36.55
C THR A 524 -17.28 5.77 35.64
N ALA A 525 -17.22 5.61 34.32
CA ALA A 525 -17.72 6.57 33.34
C ALA A 525 -19.21 6.93 33.52
N ALA A 526 -20.03 5.98 34.00
CA ALA A 526 -21.45 6.19 34.25
C ALA A 526 -21.73 7.34 35.22
N THR A 527 -20.85 7.56 36.21
CA THR A 527 -20.97 8.65 37.18
C THR A 527 -20.73 10.05 36.57
N TYR A 528 -20.14 10.09 35.37
CA TYR A 528 -19.87 11.31 34.61
C TYR A 528 -20.85 11.48 33.42
N GLY A 529 -21.93 10.68 33.36
CA GLY A 529 -22.89 10.72 32.24
C GLY A 529 -22.42 9.98 30.98
N LEU A 530 -21.38 9.13 31.10
CA LEU A 530 -20.78 8.42 29.98
C LEU A 530 -20.99 6.90 30.08
N THR A 531 -20.97 6.19 28.97
CA THR A 531 -21.10 4.73 28.94
C THR A 531 -19.71 4.07 28.99
N PRO A 532 -19.43 3.19 29.97
CA PRO A 532 -18.17 2.46 30.03
C PRO A 532 -17.94 1.56 28.80
N GLY A 533 -16.70 1.49 28.33
CA GLY A 533 -16.26 0.49 27.34
C GLY A 533 -16.76 0.66 25.90
N VAL A 534 -17.55 1.69 25.61
CA VAL A 534 -18.01 2.00 24.24
C VAL A 534 -17.17 3.09 23.57
N PRO A 535 -17.19 3.18 22.23
CA PRO A 535 -16.44 4.21 21.51
C PRO A 535 -16.98 5.62 21.70
N TYR A 536 -16.06 6.53 22.02
CA TYR A 536 -16.20 7.97 21.89
C TYR A 536 -15.12 8.50 20.93
N TYR A 537 -15.28 9.71 20.44
CA TYR A 537 -14.34 10.40 19.57
C TYR A 537 -13.96 11.74 20.17
N VAL A 538 -12.68 12.08 20.09
CA VAL A 538 -12.20 13.44 20.33
C VAL A 538 -12.90 14.37 19.32
N ALA A 539 -13.75 15.27 19.81
CA ALA A 539 -14.64 16.08 19.01
C ALA A 539 -14.01 17.43 18.60
N THR A 540 -13.14 17.99 19.44
CA THR A 540 -12.42 19.23 19.17
C THR A 540 -10.92 18.98 19.06
N ALA A 541 -10.21 19.85 18.35
CA ALA A 541 -8.75 19.79 18.33
C ALA A 541 -8.21 19.91 19.77
N PRO A 542 -7.40 18.95 20.25
CA PRO A 542 -6.88 19.01 21.62
C PRO A 542 -6.06 20.28 21.87
N THR A 543 -6.39 20.98 22.94
CA THR A 543 -5.66 22.19 23.36
C THR A 543 -4.60 21.79 24.38
N ALA A 544 -3.34 22.06 24.07
CA ALA A 544 -2.22 21.74 24.97
C ALA A 544 -2.03 22.85 26.01
N GLN A 545 -1.83 22.46 27.27
CA GLN A 545 -1.44 23.36 28.34
C GLN A 545 -0.20 22.80 29.03
N THR A 546 0.86 23.60 29.15
CA THR A 546 2.08 23.21 29.86
C THR A 546 2.15 23.93 31.19
N ASP A 547 2.29 23.17 32.27
CA ASP A 547 2.50 23.71 33.60
C ASP A 547 3.87 24.43 33.67
N PRO A 548 3.92 25.72 34.04
CA PRO A 548 5.17 26.48 34.05
C PRO A 548 6.19 25.98 35.07
N THR A 549 5.74 25.29 36.12
CA THR A 549 6.55 24.77 37.24
C THR A 549 7.02 23.35 36.98
N THR A 550 6.09 22.41 36.71
CA THR A 550 6.40 20.99 36.54
C THR A 550 6.84 20.63 35.12
N LYS A 551 6.58 21.52 34.15
CA LYS A 551 6.75 21.28 32.71
C LYS A 551 5.89 20.15 32.15
N ALA A 552 4.97 19.58 32.94
CA ALA A 552 4.00 18.61 32.47
C ALA A 552 3.05 19.26 31.46
N THR A 553 2.71 18.54 30.41
CA THR A 553 1.76 19.01 29.39
C THR A 553 0.49 18.18 29.45
N THR A 554 -0.66 18.83 29.56
CA THR A 554 -1.98 18.21 29.47
C THR A 554 -2.70 18.64 28.19
N TYR A 555 -3.72 17.88 27.81
CA TYR A 555 -4.55 18.13 26.65
C TYR A 555 -6.02 18.17 27.04
N SER A 556 -6.70 19.26 26.69
CA SER A 556 -8.14 19.44 26.94
C SER A 556 -8.92 19.37 25.63
N PHE A 557 -10.03 18.63 25.63
CA PHE A 557 -10.91 18.47 24.47
C PHE A 557 -12.32 18.05 24.86
N LYS A 558 -13.26 18.23 23.94
CA LYS A 558 -14.63 17.71 24.03
C LYS A 558 -14.72 16.34 23.38
N ILE A 559 -15.75 15.58 23.73
CA ILE A 559 -15.98 14.23 23.20
C ILE A 559 -17.36 14.11 22.54
N SER A 560 -17.51 13.18 21.62
CA SER A 560 -18.75 12.84 20.93
C SER A 560 -18.88 11.32 20.85
N THR A 561 -20.10 10.79 20.90
CA THR A 561 -20.37 9.36 20.63
C THR A 561 -20.29 9.03 19.13
N GLU A 562 -20.26 10.06 18.29
CA GLU A 562 -20.32 9.93 16.84
C GLU A 562 -19.18 10.69 16.16
N TRP A 563 -18.69 10.11 15.07
CA TRP A 563 -17.86 10.79 14.10
C TRP A 563 -18.43 10.53 12.71
N LEU A 564 -18.74 11.59 11.99
CA LEU A 564 -19.31 11.56 10.65
C LEU A 564 -18.18 11.80 9.65
N GLN A 565 -17.74 10.73 9.00
CA GLN A 565 -16.81 10.84 7.86
C GLN A 565 -17.49 11.55 6.69
N GLN A 566 -16.70 12.25 5.89
CA GLN A 566 -17.16 12.76 4.60
C GLN A 566 -17.62 11.60 3.70
N LEU A 567 -18.81 11.72 3.11
CA LEU A 567 -19.32 10.76 2.13
C LEU A 567 -18.78 11.04 0.72
N SER A 568 -18.56 9.99 -0.05
CA SER A 568 -18.23 10.05 -1.48
C SER A 568 -19.47 10.34 -2.33
N ALA A 569 -19.26 10.50 -3.64
CA ALA A 569 -20.36 10.62 -4.61
C ALA A 569 -21.26 9.37 -4.66
N ALA A 570 -20.77 8.21 -4.22
CA ALA A 570 -21.53 6.98 -4.06
C ALA A 570 -22.09 6.80 -2.62
N ASN A 571 -22.06 7.85 -1.80
CA ASN A 571 -22.44 7.84 -0.39
C ASN A 571 -21.63 6.87 0.47
N VAL A 572 -20.38 6.56 0.12
CA VAL A 572 -19.51 5.70 0.94
C VAL A 572 -18.68 6.58 1.89
N PRO A 573 -18.60 6.29 3.19
CA PRO A 573 -17.71 6.99 4.13
C PRO A 573 -16.26 6.88 3.67
N ILE A 574 -15.64 8.02 3.36
CA ILE A 574 -14.29 8.08 2.82
C ILE A 574 -13.29 7.95 3.96
N GLN A 575 -12.37 6.99 3.83
CA GLN A 575 -11.19 6.93 4.68
C GLN A 575 -10.36 8.22 4.53
N GLY A 576 -10.08 8.91 5.63
CA GLY A 576 -9.27 10.12 5.60
C GLY A 576 -9.47 11.01 6.81
N THR A 577 -8.82 12.17 6.77
CA THR A 577 -8.88 13.17 7.86
C THR A 577 -10.12 14.07 7.79
N ASN A 578 -10.97 13.87 6.78
CA ASN A 578 -12.14 14.73 6.55
C ASN A 578 -13.35 14.13 7.28
N GLY A 579 -14.02 14.94 8.07
CA GLY A 579 -15.19 14.55 8.86
C GLY A 579 -15.42 15.55 9.98
N HIS A 580 -16.46 15.30 10.77
CA HIS A 580 -16.79 16.12 11.93
C HIS A 580 -17.44 15.26 13.01
N PRO A 581 -17.36 15.67 14.30
CA PRO A 581 -18.11 15.00 15.34
C PRO A 581 -19.62 15.17 15.13
N GLY A 582 -20.39 14.29 15.76
CA GLY A 582 -21.80 14.55 16.07
C GLY A 582 -21.93 15.51 17.26
N SER A 583 -23.05 15.41 17.99
CA SER A 583 -23.27 16.20 19.20
C SER A 583 -22.22 15.90 20.28
N VAL A 584 -21.76 16.95 20.96
CA VAL A 584 -20.89 16.81 22.13
C VAL A 584 -21.62 16.04 23.22
N ALA A 585 -20.95 15.05 23.81
CA ALA A 585 -21.50 14.29 24.92
C ALA A 585 -21.51 15.16 26.19
N HIS A 586 -22.65 15.18 26.88
CA HIS A 586 -22.80 15.97 28.09
C HIS A 586 -22.08 15.31 29.27
N LEU A 587 -21.26 16.07 30.01
CA LEU A 587 -20.51 15.59 31.16
C LEU A 587 -21.22 15.97 32.47
N MET A 588 -21.34 14.99 33.36
CA MET A 588 -21.79 15.22 34.74
C MET A 588 -20.58 15.38 35.68
N ASN A 589 -20.79 16.09 36.79
CA ASN A 589 -19.84 16.17 37.89
C ASN A 589 -20.41 15.45 39.12
N PRO A 590 -19.90 14.26 39.47
CA PRO A 590 -20.36 13.52 40.65
C PRO A 590 -19.90 14.14 41.98
N GLY A 591 -19.07 15.19 41.96
CA GLY A 591 -18.43 15.78 43.13
C GLY A 591 -17.19 14.99 43.59
N GLY A 592 -16.34 15.64 44.39
CA GLY A 592 -15.09 15.05 44.90
C GLY A 592 -13.94 15.01 43.88
N PRO A 593 -12.84 14.29 44.20
CA PRO A 593 -11.71 14.13 43.29
C PRO A 593 -12.09 13.39 42.00
N VAL A 594 -11.49 13.77 40.87
CA VAL A 594 -11.73 13.11 39.57
C VAL A 594 -11.33 11.64 39.66
N ASN A 595 -12.30 10.77 39.39
CA ASN A 595 -12.17 9.33 39.32
C ASN A 595 -12.74 8.82 37.98
N LEU A 596 -12.10 9.22 36.88
CA LEU A 596 -12.43 8.80 35.53
C LEU A 596 -11.17 8.29 34.84
N GLN A 597 -11.26 7.13 34.20
CA GLN A 597 -10.20 6.55 33.40
C GLN A 597 -10.61 6.52 31.94
N TRP A 598 -9.62 6.69 31.06
CA TRP A 598 -9.80 6.68 29.62
C TRP A 598 -8.66 5.90 28.95
N GLY A 599 -8.81 5.66 27.65
CA GLY A 599 -7.72 5.18 26.82
C GLY A 599 -8.07 5.23 25.34
N PRO A 600 -7.07 5.26 24.45
CA PRO A 600 -7.31 5.20 23.02
C PRO A 600 -7.87 3.83 22.62
N ILE A 601 -8.81 3.83 21.69
CA ILE A 601 -9.26 2.61 21.01
C ILE A 601 -8.21 2.24 19.97
N GLN A 602 -7.80 0.98 20.01
CA GLN A 602 -7.04 0.31 18.96
C GLN A 602 -8.05 -0.30 17.97
N PRO A 603 -8.29 0.33 16.80
CA PRO A 603 -9.33 -0.14 15.90
C PRO A 603 -8.95 -1.52 15.36
N VAL A 604 -9.85 -2.49 15.50
CA VAL A 604 -9.68 -3.85 14.96
C VAL A 604 -10.01 -3.84 13.48
N SER A 605 -9.13 -3.25 12.68
CA SER A 605 -9.23 -3.23 11.21
C SER A 605 -8.62 -4.47 10.56
N GLN A 606 -7.88 -5.24 11.34
CA GLN A 606 -7.20 -6.46 10.91
C GLN A 606 -7.13 -7.47 12.06
N LEU A 607 -7.12 -8.76 11.73
CA LEU A 607 -6.76 -9.83 12.66
C LEU A 607 -5.82 -10.81 11.95
N GLY A 608 -4.91 -11.46 12.68
CA GLY A 608 -4.10 -12.49 12.05
C GLY A 608 -3.04 -13.12 12.94
N SER A 609 -1.93 -13.50 12.31
CA SER A 609 -0.88 -14.30 12.96
C SER A 609 -0.28 -13.61 14.18
N GLN A 610 -0.25 -12.28 14.24
CA GLN A 610 0.27 -11.54 15.39
C GLN A 610 -0.60 -11.76 16.64
N GLN A 611 -1.93 -11.65 16.48
CA GLN A 611 -2.88 -11.94 17.54
C GLN A 611 -2.92 -13.44 17.88
N LEU A 612 -2.65 -14.32 16.91
CA LEU A 612 -2.53 -15.75 17.15
C LEU A 612 -1.30 -16.11 17.98
N THR A 613 -0.11 -15.62 17.59
CA THR A 613 1.16 -15.91 18.26
C THR A 613 1.23 -15.31 19.67
N SER A 614 0.58 -14.16 19.89
CA SER A 614 0.44 -13.55 21.22
C SER A 614 -0.63 -14.21 22.11
N GLY A 615 -1.35 -15.23 21.61
CA GLY A 615 -2.39 -15.93 22.35
C GLY A 615 -3.70 -15.14 22.51
N LYS A 616 -3.88 -14.04 21.77
CA LYS A 616 -5.10 -13.22 21.81
C LYS A 616 -6.24 -13.79 20.97
N LEU A 617 -5.93 -14.38 19.80
CA LEU A 617 -6.94 -15.16 19.07
C LEU A 617 -7.19 -16.47 19.82
N VAL A 618 -8.45 -16.67 20.18
CA VAL A 618 -8.91 -17.88 20.86
C VAL A 618 -9.01 -19.01 19.83
N LYS A 619 -8.35 -20.13 20.15
CA LYS A 619 -8.46 -21.37 19.38
C LYS A 619 -9.71 -22.15 19.81
N ASN A 620 -10.31 -22.85 18.87
CA ASN A 620 -11.33 -23.86 19.14
C ASN A 620 -10.68 -25.09 19.79
N ALA A 621 -11.49 -25.98 20.35
CA ALA A 621 -11.01 -27.18 21.05
C ALA A 621 -10.16 -28.12 20.16
N ASP A 622 -10.42 -28.14 18.85
CA ASP A 622 -9.67 -28.90 17.84
C ASP A 622 -8.40 -28.19 17.35
N GLY A 623 -8.06 -27.03 17.95
CA GLY A 623 -6.90 -26.21 17.58
C GLY A 623 -7.12 -25.32 16.35
N SER A 624 -8.29 -25.38 15.70
CA SER A 624 -8.65 -24.44 14.63
C SER A 624 -8.89 -23.03 15.17
N VAL A 625 -8.90 -22.03 14.28
CA VAL A 625 -9.16 -20.63 14.63
C VAL A 625 -10.27 -20.10 13.74
N THR A 626 -11.36 -19.64 14.34
CA THR A 626 -12.45 -18.99 13.62
C THR A 626 -12.35 -17.48 13.75
N ILE A 627 -12.29 -16.77 12.63
CA ILE A 627 -12.45 -15.32 12.56
C ILE A 627 -13.90 -15.01 12.18
N TRP A 628 -14.55 -14.19 12.99
CA TRP A 628 -15.92 -13.73 12.76
C TRP A 628 -15.90 -12.38 12.08
N ILE A 629 -16.66 -12.23 11.00
CA ILE A 629 -16.80 -10.99 10.25
C ILE A 629 -18.27 -10.59 10.31
N ALA A 630 -18.61 -9.58 11.10
CA ALA A 630 -19.99 -9.27 11.44
C ALA A 630 -20.17 -7.83 11.94
N PRO A 631 -21.38 -7.24 11.83
CA PRO A 631 -21.61 -5.86 12.26
C PRO A 631 -21.72 -5.69 13.78
N THR A 632 -22.04 -6.78 14.48
CA THR A 632 -22.06 -6.88 15.94
C THR A 632 -21.34 -8.15 16.35
N LEU A 633 -20.85 -8.23 17.59
CA LEU A 633 -20.21 -9.43 18.12
C LEU A 633 -21.20 -10.61 18.07
N PRO A 634 -20.94 -11.67 17.29
CA PRO A 634 -21.84 -12.81 17.22
C PRO A 634 -21.96 -13.52 18.58
N ALA A 635 -23.14 -14.05 18.89
CA ALA A 635 -23.37 -14.78 20.13
C ALA A 635 -22.39 -15.98 20.25
N GLY A 636 -21.71 -16.08 21.39
CA GLY A 636 -20.72 -17.13 21.65
C GLY A 636 -19.37 -16.94 20.94
N ALA A 637 -19.20 -15.93 20.10
CA ALA A 637 -17.91 -15.61 19.51
C ALA A 637 -17.00 -14.90 20.51
N PRO A 638 -15.70 -15.25 20.59
CA PRO A 638 -14.72 -14.47 21.33
C PRO A 638 -14.58 -13.07 20.72
N ALA A 639 -14.67 -12.01 21.54
CA ALA A 639 -14.51 -10.64 21.06
C ALA A 639 -13.14 -10.40 20.39
N THR A 640 -12.09 -11.10 20.83
CA THR A 640 -10.77 -11.02 20.21
C THR A 640 -10.71 -11.64 18.80
N ASN A 641 -11.65 -12.49 18.44
CA ASN A 641 -11.75 -13.14 17.12
C ASN A 641 -12.72 -12.42 16.16
N TRP A 642 -13.28 -11.27 16.56
CA TRP A 642 -14.28 -10.54 15.80
C TRP A 642 -13.68 -9.36 15.03
N LEU A 643 -13.90 -9.34 13.72
CA LEU A 643 -13.58 -8.25 12.81
C LEU A 643 -14.87 -7.50 12.46
N PRO A 644 -15.10 -6.29 13.00
CA PRO A 644 -16.34 -5.55 12.76
C PRO A 644 -16.55 -5.14 11.30
N THR A 645 -17.80 -5.15 10.85
CA THR A 645 -18.21 -4.66 9.53
C THR A 645 -19.15 -3.47 9.61
N PRO A 646 -19.18 -2.60 8.58
CA PRO A 646 -20.22 -1.58 8.46
C PRO A 646 -21.59 -2.23 8.26
N SER A 647 -22.65 -1.63 8.78
CA SER A 647 -24.03 -2.06 8.55
C SER A 647 -24.95 -0.87 8.34
N SER A 648 -26.13 -1.15 7.76
CA SER A 648 -27.21 -0.18 7.61
C SER A 648 -27.66 0.33 8.98
N ALA A 649 -27.69 -0.53 10.00
CA ALA A 649 -28.02 -0.13 11.36
C ALA A 649 -26.99 0.85 11.94
N TYR A 650 -25.69 0.55 11.77
CA TYR A 650 -24.61 1.45 12.19
C TYR A 650 -24.63 2.78 11.42
N TYR A 651 -24.91 2.76 10.11
CA TYR A 651 -24.96 3.98 9.32
C TYR A 651 -26.24 4.79 9.50
N ALA A 652 -27.36 4.16 9.87
CA ALA A 652 -28.60 4.89 10.15
C ALA A 652 -28.46 5.84 11.36
N THR A 653 -27.57 5.51 12.31
CA THR A 653 -27.27 6.42 13.43
C THR A 653 -26.39 7.59 12.98
N LEU A 654 -25.38 7.34 12.14
CA LEU A 654 -24.45 8.38 11.69
C LEU A 654 -25.00 9.27 10.57
N TYR A 655 -25.84 8.73 9.69
CA TYR A 655 -26.32 9.41 8.48
C TYR A 655 -27.82 9.18 8.30
N PRO A 656 -28.67 9.73 9.19
CA PRO A 656 -30.10 9.49 9.17
C PRO A 656 -30.71 9.91 7.82
N GLY A 657 -31.51 9.01 7.23
CA GLY A 657 -32.16 9.24 5.93
C GLY A 657 -31.25 9.06 4.70
N VAL A 658 -29.95 8.77 4.88
CA VAL A 658 -29.02 8.53 3.77
C VAL A 658 -28.82 7.04 3.56
N LYS A 659 -29.00 6.58 2.32
CA LYS A 659 -28.64 5.20 1.94
C LYS A 659 -27.13 5.10 1.75
N VAL A 660 -26.46 4.50 2.73
CA VAL A 660 -25.01 4.28 2.74
C VAL A 660 -24.71 2.82 2.34
N PRO A 661 -23.87 2.56 1.31
CA PRO A 661 -23.51 1.20 0.92
C PRO A 661 -22.73 0.44 1.99
N THR A 662 -23.03 -0.85 2.12
CA THR A 662 -22.43 -1.79 3.09
C THR A 662 -21.62 -2.90 2.44
N GLN A 663 -21.37 -2.81 1.13
CA GLN A 663 -20.58 -3.79 0.41
C GLN A 663 -19.14 -3.82 0.93
N ILE A 664 -18.63 -5.03 1.16
CA ILE A 664 -17.29 -5.24 1.69
C ILE A 664 -16.45 -6.13 0.78
N ARG A 665 -15.13 -6.04 0.95
CA ARG A 665 -14.15 -7.00 0.43
C ARG A 665 -13.28 -7.49 1.56
N LEU A 666 -13.03 -8.80 1.59
CA LEU A 666 -12.00 -9.37 2.44
C LEU A 666 -10.68 -9.43 1.67
N THR A 667 -9.59 -9.08 2.33
CA THR A 667 -8.24 -9.28 1.78
C THR A 667 -7.35 -9.90 2.83
N ILE A 668 -6.78 -11.05 2.50
CA ILE A 668 -5.71 -11.66 3.28
C ILE A 668 -4.40 -11.08 2.74
N ARG A 669 -3.54 -10.60 3.63
CA ARG A 669 -2.19 -10.15 3.31
C ARG A 669 -1.23 -11.11 3.95
N ILE A 670 -0.37 -11.75 3.16
CA ILE A 670 0.70 -12.61 3.67
C ILE A 670 2.02 -11.99 3.26
N TYR A 671 2.89 -11.78 4.22
CA TYR A 671 4.24 -11.27 4.06
C TYR A 671 5.22 -12.41 4.34
N TYR A 672 6.16 -12.61 3.43
CA TYR A 672 7.02 -13.79 3.32
C TYR A 672 6.22 -15.11 3.28
N PRO A 673 5.42 -15.33 2.22
CA PRO A 673 4.48 -16.46 2.08
C PRO A 673 5.16 -17.81 1.79
N ALA A 674 6.42 -17.98 2.14
CA ALA A 674 7.12 -19.25 1.98
C ALA A 674 6.70 -20.22 3.10
N PRO A 675 6.53 -21.52 2.78
CA PRO A 675 6.31 -22.52 3.80
C PRO A 675 7.50 -22.65 4.75
N GLY A 676 7.25 -23.19 5.94
CA GLY A 676 8.30 -23.42 6.93
C GLY A 676 9.21 -24.60 6.62
N SER A 677 8.81 -25.48 5.70
CA SER A 677 9.64 -26.57 5.17
C SER A 677 9.11 -27.04 3.81
N ASP A 678 9.92 -27.82 3.10
CA ASP A 678 9.55 -28.44 1.82
C ASP A 678 8.44 -29.51 1.94
N THR A 679 8.06 -29.88 3.18
CA THR A 679 6.98 -30.84 3.45
C THR A 679 5.60 -30.19 3.61
N GLN A 680 5.54 -28.86 3.58
CA GLN A 680 4.29 -28.10 3.69
C GLN A 680 3.85 -27.61 2.31
N ALA A 681 2.53 -27.54 2.12
CA ALA A 681 1.95 -26.90 0.96
C ALA A 681 2.36 -25.42 0.88
N SER A 682 2.66 -24.95 -0.32
CA SER A 682 3.02 -23.57 -0.63
C SER A 682 1.82 -22.81 -1.21
N ILE A 683 1.58 -21.61 -0.71
CA ILE A 683 0.67 -20.66 -1.37
C ILE A 683 1.31 -20.00 -2.61
N LEU A 684 2.63 -20.15 -2.78
CA LEU A 684 3.33 -19.72 -3.98
C LEU A 684 3.21 -20.76 -5.09
N PRO A 685 3.21 -20.33 -6.36
CA PRO A 685 3.17 -21.26 -7.49
C PRO A 685 4.40 -22.21 -7.48
N PRO A 686 4.29 -23.40 -8.09
CA PRO A 686 5.41 -24.33 -8.23
C PRO A 686 6.58 -23.69 -9.00
N PRO A 687 7.85 -24.00 -8.66
CA PRO A 687 9.03 -23.38 -9.30
C PRO A 687 9.13 -23.54 -10.83
N ASN A 688 8.46 -24.54 -11.41
CA ASN A 688 8.52 -24.89 -12.84
C ASN A 688 7.15 -24.84 -13.55
N ALA A 689 6.13 -24.21 -12.96
CA ALA A 689 4.84 -24.05 -13.63
C ALA A 689 5.02 -23.12 -14.85
N SER A 690 5.27 -23.71 -16.03
CA SER A 690 5.47 -22.97 -17.28
C SER A 690 4.14 -22.57 -17.93
N THR A 691 3.19 -22.08 -17.15
CA THR A 691 1.91 -21.61 -17.68
C THR A 691 1.90 -20.09 -17.69
N LEU A 692 1.88 -19.53 -18.91
CA LEU A 692 1.31 -18.20 -19.13
C LEU A 692 -0.01 -18.15 -18.34
N PRO A 693 -0.32 -17.07 -17.60
CA PRO A 693 -1.58 -17.00 -16.90
C PRO A 693 -2.73 -17.31 -17.85
N PRO A 694 -3.50 -18.39 -17.60
CA PRO A 694 -4.71 -18.61 -18.36
C PRO A 694 -5.72 -17.51 -18.01
N PRO A 695 -6.70 -17.21 -18.88
CA PRO A 695 -7.83 -16.34 -18.51
C PRO A 695 -8.69 -16.93 -17.37
N ILE A 696 -8.43 -18.18 -16.95
CA ILE A 696 -9.09 -18.92 -15.86
C ILE A 696 -8.05 -19.87 -15.24
N PRO A 697 -7.72 -19.80 -13.93
CA PRO A 697 -6.69 -20.65 -13.33
C PRO A 697 -7.04 -22.14 -13.43
N THR A 698 -6.24 -22.91 -14.18
CA THR A 698 -6.04 -24.34 -13.94
C THR A 698 -5.24 -24.46 -12.65
N ILE A 699 -5.73 -25.27 -11.70
CA ILE A 699 -5.24 -25.29 -10.31
C ILE A 699 -3.88 -25.97 -10.24
N ASP A 700 -2.81 -25.17 -10.32
CA ASP A 700 -1.47 -25.54 -9.86
C ASP A 700 -1.27 -25.12 -8.38
N ALA A 701 -2.35 -24.78 -7.66
CA ALA A 701 -2.28 -24.34 -6.28
C ALA A 701 -2.04 -25.54 -5.36
N THR A 702 -0.99 -25.48 -4.54
CA THR A 702 -0.77 -26.49 -3.48
C THR A 702 -1.47 -26.13 -2.17
N TYR A 703 -1.99 -24.91 -2.06
CA TYR A 703 -2.70 -24.40 -0.88
C TYR A 703 -3.91 -23.54 -1.29
N VAL A 704 -5.03 -23.69 -0.58
CA VAL A 704 -6.26 -22.90 -0.77
C VAL A 704 -6.82 -22.45 0.58
N PHE A 705 -7.13 -21.16 0.73
CA PHE A 705 -7.81 -20.63 1.93
C PHE A 705 -9.18 -21.28 2.16
N PRO A 706 -9.67 -21.29 3.42
CA PRO A 706 -11.00 -21.80 3.70
C PRO A 706 -12.10 -21.01 2.97
N ALA A 707 -13.20 -21.68 2.65
CA ALA A 707 -14.40 -21.02 2.18
C ALA A 707 -14.97 -20.12 3.27
N LEU A 708 -15.43 -18.93 2.88
CA LEU A 708 -16.17 -18.05 3.77
C LEU A 708 -17.60 -18.59 3.91
N GLN A 709 -18.06 -18.75 5.15
CA GLN A 709 -19.41 -19.23 5.43
C GLN A 709 -20.27 -18.07 5.92
N LYS A 710 -21.42 -17.83 5.26
CA LYS A 710 -22.47 -16.96 5.78
C LYS A 710 -23.23 -17.69 6.88
N VAL A 711 -23.54 -17.00 7.98
CA VAL A 711 -24.25 -17.54 9.15
C VAL A 711 -25.61 -16.88 9.25
N GLY A 712 -26.65 -17.70 9.46
CA GLY A 712 -28.05 -17.33 9.26
C GLY A 712 -28.42 -17.36 7.78
#